data_AF-A0A4Q9PBB3-F1
#
_entry.id   AF-A0A4Q9PBB3-F1
#
_cell.length_a   1.000
_cell.length_b   1.000
_cell.length_c   1.000
_cell.angle_alpha   90.00
_cell.angle_beta   90.00
_cell.angle_gamma   90.00
#
_symmetry.space_group_name_H-M   'P 1'
#
loop_
_entity.id
_entity.type
_entity.pdbx_description
1 polymer ?
#
loop_
_entity_poly.entity_id
_entity_poly.type
_entity_poly.pdbx_seq_one_letter_code
_entity_poly.pdbx_strand_id
1 'polypeptide(L)'
;MSHSVNFRRSVAQYSCGCCGTKVDTLQGVRSHISQSPKCRDALNHLNNSIVHSDSDITHHEDTTISPSPPSPLLHTEALEGKLPRIDVKQAQPDIAGVPLARPRQVTVEEVEDIEAGGLPKHPWVGEFPAEVARVYGHGETAFEHLSKTKRQKGETSFAPFADRDEWDLASWLVKSGLSQKAMEEYLTLPITRNRTCLSYRNKYTFLNKVDDLPRGPDWICDEWELIGDVADEDGEMKTEELELWRRNPVECIRELLGNPVFRDAVRYAPEKLFCDTAGDTRIYDETWTGDWWWDLQGVLPPGATIAPVILSSDKTQLSHFSGDKQAWPCMRAILAPLVEAGKDGVEMLCADGAIRRVHPILAAYIADHPEQCLVSGCQENFCPKCTAHSSELGDPVHSVMKDQASVWEIMQEQAEGDSPTEFKALGLRLIDPFWRELPHCDIFSCFTPDLLHQLHKGVFKDHTVSWATACLDGGVDELDRRFKAMPSHPGLRHFKRGISLVSQWTGTEYKHMEKVFVGAMTGGISDPEVLLAVRAVLDFIYYAHFEAHSDDSLACLDAAWTAFHTHKHVFIQEGVREHFNIPKIHSALHYLLSIRKLGTTDGYNTEHSERFHIDYAKRGYTASNKRAFIKQMTVWLDRQEAIDRFQAYLDWAEPLLSGSDNGWEDEEDEDGDIIMGHSGGDNRGEKPPPYMVAKTPGLSGITVQQLEKDFGCTNFIARLEDYLRTASRSRPLPTAAQFIHTSSRFSLYKRIHVFLPRLRQVAARSVIKDTIRATPMQPARPLHRAVPAHFDTVLAQDHPGDRHPEDHAVDGLCVARVRAIIRLPDAYGEHLTKHPVAYVEWFTPLRQRDPSTGMFKVNVSTRNHRRRTSIIPITQIVRSCHLIPMWGKHVDTTWTSRNVLDKCKKFYVNSYLRHHDFVFLRYLQEK
;
A
#
# COMPACT_ATOMS: atom_id res chain seq x y z
N MET A 1 51.64 -47.39 -35.24
CA MET A 1 52.33 -46.37 -34.43
C MET A 1 51.42 -45.15 -34.41
N SER A 2 50.53 -45.05 -33.41
CA SER A 2 50.71 -44.29 -32.14
C SER A 2 50.75 -42.77 -32.39
N HIS A 3 49.88 -41.90 -31.88
CA HIS A 3 48.98 -41.94 -30.73
C HIS A 3 47.73 -41.06 -30.94
N SER A 4 46.59 -41.54 -30.47
CA SER A 4 45.39 -40.76 -30.15
C SER A 4 45.56 -40.16 -28.75
N VAL A 5 45.38 -38.84 -28.62
CA VAL A 5 45.30 -38.13 -27.34
C VAL A 5 43.85 -37.69 -27.15
N ASN A 6 43.12 -38.43 -26.33
CA ASN A 6 41.78 -38.10 -25.83
C ASN A 6 41.88 -37.00 -24.77
N PHE A 7 41.34 -35.80 -25.04
CA PHE A 7 41.00 -34.85 -23.98
C PHE A 7 39.64 -35.24 -23.39
N ARG A 8 39.65 -35.99 -22.29
CA ARG A 8 38.47 -36.18 -21.42
C ARG A 8 38.19 -34.88 -20.68
N ARG A 9 37.03 -34.25 -20.92
CA ARG A 9 36.49 -33.22 -20.03
C ARG A 9 36.21 -33.86 -18.66
N SER A 10 36.95 -33.42 -17.64
CA SER A 10 36.73 -33.78 -16.24
C SER A 10 35.46 -33.09 -15.75
N VAL A 11 34.35 -33.82 -15.65
CA VAL A 11 33.17 -33.36 -14.89
C VAL A 11 33.57 -33.28 -13.42
N ALA A 12 33.36 -32.14 -12.77
CA ALA A 12 33.61 -32.00 -11.34
C ALA A 12 32.67 -32.95 -10.57
N GLN A 13 33.21 -34.07 -10.09
CA GLN A 13 32.46 -35.03 -9.28
C GLN A 13 32.38 -34.54 -7.84
N TYR A 14 31.15 -34.44 -7.31
CA TYR A 14 30.90 -34.05 -5.93
C TYR A 14 30.94 -35.30 -5.04
N SER A 15 31.64 -35.24 -3.91
CA SER A 15 31.67 -36.33 -2.94
C SER A 15 30.78 -36.04 -1.73
N CYS A 16 30.10 -37.06 -1.22
CA CYS A 16 29.41 -36.96 0.06
C CYS A 16 30.44 -36.78 1.18
N GLY A 17 30.38 -35.66 1.91
CA GLY A 17 31.29 -35.39 3.03
C GLY A 17 31.19 -36.37 4.20
N CYS A 18 30.14 -37.19 4.27
CA CYS A 18 29.93 -38.18 5.33
C CYS A 18 30.52 -39.57 5.01
N CYS A 19 30.58 -39.97 3.74
CA CYS A 19 30.98 -41.33 3.35
C CYS A 19 31.90 -41.41 2.12
N GLY A 20 32.17 -40.28 1.45
CA GLY A 20 33.05 -40.17 0.29
C GLY A 20 32.44 -40.63 -1.04
N THR A 21 31.17 -41.08 -1.09
CA THR A 21 30.54 -41.50 -2.36
C THR A 21 30.47 -40.35 -3.34
N LYS A 22 30.99 -40.58 -4.56
CA LYS A 22 31.01 -39.59 -5.65
C LYS A 22 29.71 -39.64 -6.45
N VAL A 23 29.20 -38.46 -6.78
CA VAL A 23 27.99 -38.25 -7.56
C VAL A 23 28.17 -37.03 -8.45
N ASP A 24 27.54 -37.06 -9.61
CA ASP A 24 27.85 -36.11 -10.68
C ASP A 24 27.20 -34.72 -10.47
N THR A 25 26.34 -34.56 -9.44
CA THR A 25 25.69 -33.29 -9.11
C THR A 25 25.56 -33.06 -7.61
N LEU A 26 25.48 -31.78 -7.19
CA LEU A 26 25.25 -31.39 -5.79
C LEU A 26 23.87 -31.84 -5.26
N GLN A 27 22.86 -31.85 -6.13
CA GLN A 27 21.54 -32.41 -5.84
C GLN A 27 21.63 -33.93 -5.60
N GLY A 28 22.48 -34.62 -6.36
CA GLY A 28 22.84 -36.03 -6.16
C GLY A 28 23.45 -36.28 -4.78
N VAL A 29 24.29 -35.37 -4.25
CA VAL A 29 24.87 -35.50 -2.90
C VAL A 29 23.77 -35.41 -1.85
N ARG A 30 22.85 -34.45 -1.99
CA ARG A 30 21.72 -34.26 -1.07
C ARG A 30 20.77 -35.46 -1.08
N SER A 31 20.45 -35.96 -2.26
CA SER A 31 19.63 -37.17 -2.43
C SER A 31 20.31 -38.39 -1.81
N HIS A 32 21.61 -38.60 -2.05
CA HIS A 32 22.40 -39.66 -1.43
C HIS A 32 22.40 -39.60 0.10
N ILE A 33 22.61 -38.42 0.70
CA ILE A 33 22.58 -38.25 2.16
C ILE A 33 21.19 -38.57 2.71
N SER A 34 20.12 -38.14 2.03
CA SER A 34 18.74 -38.38 2.48
C SER A 34 18.35 -39.86 2.46
N GLN A 35 18.90 -40.62 1.50
CA GLN A 35 18.58 -42.04 1.28
C GLN A 35 19.52 -43.00 2.03
N SER A 36 20.66 -42.52 2.53
CA SER A 36 21.62 -43.30 3.31
C SER A 36 21.48 -42.98 4.81
N PRO A 37 20.91 -43.90 5.62
CA PRO A 37 20.73 -43.67 7.06
C PRO A 37 22.03 -43.29 7.77
N LYS A 38 23.14 -43.96 7.43
CA LYS A 38 24.47 -43.67 7.99
C LYS A 38 24.97 -42.25 7.69
N CYS A 39 24.72 -41.74 6.49
CA CYS A 39 25.19 -40.40 6.11
C CYS A 39 24.32 -39.30 6.71
N ARG A 40 23.01 -39.55 6.79
CA ARG A 40 22.06 -38.65 7.46
C ARG A 40 22.40 -38.50 8.94
N ASP A 41 22.71 -39.60 9.62
CA ASP A 41 23.04 -39.57 11.05
C ASP A 41 24.40 -38.90 11.29
N ALA A 42 25.39 -39.12 10.42
CA ALA A 42 26.69 -38.44 10.47
C ALA A 42 26.57 -36.92 10.24
N LEU A 43 25.72 -36.47 9.31
CA LEU A 43 25.48 -35.05 9.06
C LEU A 43 24.79 -34.36 10.25
N ASN A 44 23.83 -35.05 10.88
CA ASN A 44 23.17 -34.55 12.09
C ASN A 44 24.15 -34.45 13.28
N HIS A 45 25.11 -35.37 13.38
CA HIS A 45 26.20 -35.26 14.36
C HIS A 45 27.19 -34.13 14.07
N LEU A 46 27.52 -33.86 12.80
CA LEU A 46 28.37 -32.71 12.44
C LEU A 46 27.66 -31.38 12.72
N ASN A 47 26.38 -31.24 12.37
CA ASN A 47 25.60 -30.03 12.62
C ASN A 47 25.44 -29.73 14.12
N ASN A 48 25.40 -30.75 14.96
CA ASN A 48 25.39 -30.57 16.42
C ASN A 48 26.76 -30.23 17.00
N SER A 49 27.85 -30.52 16.26
CA SER A 49 29.23 -30.21 16.67
C SER A 49 29.69 -28.80 16.25
N ILE A 50 29.07 -28.21 15.22
CA ILE A 50 29.42 -26.87 14.69
C ILE A 50 28.87 -25.71 15.55
N VAL A 51 28.08 -26.02 16.60
CA VAL A 51 27.59 -25.03 17.58
C VAL A 51 28.71 -24.54 18.51
N HIS A 52 29.89 -25.17 18.56
CA HIS A 52 31.00 -24.81 19.45
C HIS A 52 32.37 -24.86 18.75
N SER A 53 32.74 -23.82 17.98
CA SER A 53 34.12 -23.29 17.91
C SER A 53 34.34 -22.33 16.73
N ASP A 54 35.08 -21.24 17.04
CA ASP A 54 35.99 -20.45 16.20
C ASP A 54 35.36 -19.45 15.19
N SER A 55 35.56 -18.13 15.27
CA SER A 55 36.69 -17.24 15.61
C SER A 55 37.90 -17.30 14.67
N ASP A 56 38.21 -16.11 14.12
CA ASP A 56 39.46 -15.64 13.52
C ASP A 56 39.98 -16.28 12.22
N ILE A 57 39.90 -15.51 11.12
CA ILE A 57 41.02 -15.38 10.16
C ILE A 57 41.11 -13.91 9.70
N THR A 58 42.18 -13.26 10.14
CA THR A 58 42.73 -11.98 9.70
C THR A 58 43.47 -12.14 8.37
N HIS A 59 43.43 -11.15 7.48
CA HIS A 59 44.53 -10.92 6.53
C HIS A 59 44.70 -9.42 6.22
N HIS A 60 45.97 -9.04 6.27
CA HIS A 60 46.54 -7.70 6.32
C HIS A 60 46.45 -6.91 5.02
N GLU A 61 46.24 -5.60 5.23
CA GLU A 61 46.78 -4.41 4.58
C GLU A 61 47.83 -4.60 3.47
N ASP A 62 47.67 -3.85 2.38
CA ASP A 62 48.77 -3.00 1.93
C ASP A 62 48.31 -1.74 1.18
N THR A 63 49.12 -0.70 1.36
CA THR A 63 48.80 0.72 1.32
C THR A 63 49.26 1.46 0.05
N THR A 64 48.58 2.59 -0.22
CA THR A 64 49.07 3.86 -0.80
C THR A 64 49.38 3.99 -2.31
N ILE A 65 48.80 5.02 -2.95
CA ILE A 65 49.44 6.31 -3.35
C ILE A 65 48.46 7.10 -4.25
N SER A 66 48.11 8.34 -3.84
CA SER A 66 47.42 9.38 -4.66
C SER A 66 48.37 10.00 -5.71
N PRO A 67 47.88 10.69 -6.76
CA PRO A 67 47.58 12.13 -6.64
C PRO A 67 46.44 12.68 -7.55
N SER A 68 45.73 13.69 -7.03
CA SER A 68 44.96 14.76 -7.73
C SER A 68 45.84 15.63 -8.66
N PRO A 69 45.37 16.56 -9.55
CA PRO A 69 44.16 17.46 -9.49
C PRO A 69 43.58 17.78 -10.92
N PRO A 70 43.02 18.97 -11.28
CA PRO A 70 42.08 19.93 -10.65
C PRO A 70 40.79 20.18 -11.48
N SER A 71 39.78 20.80 -10.85
CA SER A 71 38.59 21.40 -11.50
C SER A 71 38.89 22.76 -12.16
N PRO A 72 38.05 23.17 -13.13
CA PRO A 72 37.67 24.58 -13.28
C PRO A 72 36.15 24.80 -13.25
N LEU A 73 35.78 25.86 -12.52
CA LEU A 73 34.47 26.51 -12.49
C LEU A 73 34.19 27.24 -13.81
N LEU A 74 32.93 27.26 -14.27
CA LEU A 74 32.42 28.35 -15.10
C LEU A 74 30.91 28.59 -14.90
N HIS A 75 30.60 29.86 -14.67
CA HIS A 75 29.28 30.50 -14.66
C HIS A 75 28.67 30.62 -16.05
N THR A 76 27.33 30.68 -16.14
CA THR A 76 26.50 31.68 -16.89
C THR A 76 25.01 31.27 -16.76
N GLU A 77 24.15 32.06 -16.12
CA GLU A 77 23.38 33.21 -16.60
C GLU A 77 22.10 32.87 -17.40
N ALA A 78 21.01 33.45 -16.92
CA ALA A 78 19.61 33.28 -17.32
C ALA A 78 19.22 34.15 -18.52
N LEU A 79 18.23 33.71 -19.29
CA LEU A 79 17.52 34.52 -20.27
C LEU A 79 16.01 34.21 -20.25
N GLU A 80 15.23 35.18 -19.79
CA GLU A 80 13.78 35.26 -19.87
C GLU A 80 13.32 35.67 -21.28
N GLY A 81 12.20 35.10 -21.75
CA GLY A 81 11.52 35.51 -22.99
C GLY A 81 10.00 35.40 -22.88
N LYS A 82 9.31 36.54 -22.90
CA LYS A 82 7.85 36.72 -22.85
C LYS A 82 7.16 36.32 -24.17
N LEU A 83 5.97 35.72 -24.10
CA LEU A 83 5.06 35.51 -25.23
C LEU A 83 3.70 36.23 -25.02
N PRO A 84 3.01 36.69 -26.09
CA PRO A 84 1.90 37.64 -26.03
C PRO A 84 0.51 37.00 -25.86
N ARG A 85 -0.41 37.76 -25.24
CA ARG A 85 -1.84 37.45 -25.00
C ARG A 85 -2.67 37.50 -26.29
N ILE A 86 -3.56 36.52 -26.49
CA ILE A 86 -4.62 36.54 -27.50
C ILE A 86 -5.97 36.38 -26.79
N ASP A 87 -6.85 37.37 -26.97
CA ASP A 87 -8.26 37.37 -26.53
C ASP A 87 -9.12 36.49 -27.45
N VAL A 88 -9.91 35.57 -26.88
CA VAL A 88 -10.97 34.88 -27.62
C VAL A 88 -12.29 34.98 -26.84
N LYS A 89 -13.25 35.67 -27.46
CA LYS A 89 -14.64 35.82 -26.98
C LYS A 89 -15.45 34.55 -27.22
N GLN A 90 -16.30 34.26 -26.24
CA GLN A 90 -17.27 33.17 -26.14
C GLN A 90 -18.30 33.11 -27.29
N ALA A 91 -18.74 31.89 -27.62
CA ALA A 91 -20.14 31.55 -27.89
C ALA A 91 -20.37 30.01 -27.84
N GLN A 92 -21.23 29.52 -26.94
CA GLN A 92 -21.79 28.16 -26.98
C GLN A 92 -23.24 28.19 -26.47
N PRO A 93 -24.21 27.49 -27.10
CA PRO A 93 -25.62 27.52 -26.72
C PRO A 93 -26.01 26.40 -25.72
N ASP A 94 -27.06 26.69 -24.95
CA ASP A 94 -27.62 25.91 -23.83
C ASP A 94 -28.12 24.49 -24.18
N ILE A 95 -27.80 23.50 -23.33
CA ILE A 95 -28.59 22.27 -23.16
C ILE A 95 -28.77 21.99 -21.67
N ALA A 96 -30.03 21.79 -21.26
CA ALA A 96 -30.45 21.59 -19.88
C ALA A 96 -30.21 20.16 -19.38
N GLY A 97 -29.53 20.04 -18.24
CA GLY A 97 -29.35 18.83 -17.45
C GLY A 97 -28.68 19.22 -16.12
N VAL A 98 -29.14 18.63 -15.02
CA VAL A 98 -28.74 18.88 -13.61
C VAL A 98 -27.29 19.36 -13.46
N PRO A 99 -27.00 20.47 -12.73
CA PRO A 99 -25.67 21.05 -12.72
C PRO A 99 -24.67 20.10 -12.07
N LEU A 100 -23.79 19.53 -12.88
CA LEU A 100 -22.43 19.19 -12.44
C LEU A 100 -21.84 20.46 -11.82
N ALA A 101 -21.25 20.35 -10.63
CA ALA A 101 -20.44 21.44 -10.10
C ALA A 101 -19.39 21.78 -11.18
N ARG A 102 -19.49 22.96 -11.79
CA ARG A 102 -18.55 23.40 -12.81
C ARG A 102 -17.14 23.40 -12.19
N PRO A 103 -16.10 22.87 -12.86
CA PRO A 103 -14.74 23.06 -12.41
C PRO A 103 -14.48 24.56 -12.22
N ARG A 104 -13.96 24.95 -11.06
CA ARG A 104 -13.75 26.37 -10.73
C ARG A 104 -12.56 26.88 -11.53
N GLN A 105 -12.85 27.78 -12.46
CA GLN A 105 -11.84 28.51 -13.20
C GLN A 105 -11.26 29.62 -12.33
N VAL A 106 -9.95 29.83 -12.45
CA VAL A 106 -9.19 30.88 -11.76
C VAL A 106 -9.89 32.23 -11.90
N THR A 107 -10.56 32.66 -10.83
CA THR A 107 -11.16 33.99 -10.70
C THR A 107 -10.90 34.49 -9.28
N VAL A 108 -10.61 35.78 -9.15
CA VAL A 108 -10.03 36.39 -7.94
C VAL A 108 -11.12 36.62 -6.88
N GLU A 109 -10.76 36.39 -5.60
CA GLU A 109 -11.49 36.70 -4.35
C GLU A 109 -12.41 35.62 -3.72
N GLU A 110 -11.91 34.41 -3.48
CA GLU A 110 -12.46 33.53 -2.42
C GLU A 110 -11.33 32.98 -1.53
N VAL A 111 -11.48 33.11 -0.19
CA VAL A 111 -10.61 32.44 0.79
C VAL A 111 -11.17 31.05 1.02
N GLU A 112 -10.37 30.02 0.75
CA GLU A 112 -10.85 28.63 0.67
C GLU A 112 -10.95 27.90 2.01
N ASP A 113 -11.87 26.95 2.07
CA ASP A 113 -11.89 25.92 3.10
C ASP A 113 -10.71 24.96 2.88
N ILE A 114 -9.59 25.23 3.55
CA ILE A 114 -8.42 24.33 3.61
C ILE A 114 -8.81 23.07 4.40
N GLU A 115 -8.54 21.88 3.85
CA GLU A 115 -8.77 20.64 4.57
C GLU A 115 -7.83 20.50 5.77
N ALA A 116 -8.17 19.61 6.70
CA ALA A 116 -7.33 19.33 7.85
C ALA A 116 -5.90 18.88 7.50
N GLY A 117 -5.66 18.48 6.24
CA GLY A 117 -4.35 18.10 5.68
C GLY A 117 -3.55 19.24 5.05
N GLY A 118 -4.04 20.48 5.06
CA GLY A 118 -3.33 21.64 4.51
C GLY A 118 -3.37 21.77 2.98
N LEU A 119 -4.17 20.95 2.30
CA LEU A 119 -4.52 21.12 0.88
C LEU A 119 -5.92 21.71 0.73
N PRO A 120 -6.24 22.39 -0.39
CA PRO A 120 -7.58 22.88 -0.63
C PRO A 120 -8.56 21.71 -0.83
N LYS A 121 -9.77 21.87 -0.30
CA LYS A 121 -10.85 20.90 -0.47
C LYS A 121 -11.24 20.73 -1.95
N HIS A 122 -11.13 21.80 -2.73
CA HIS A 122 -11.37 21.83 -4.16
C HIS A 122 -10.21 22.57 -4.84
N PRO A 123 -9.24 21.87 -5.46
CA PRO A 123 -8.13 22.52 -6.14
C PRO A 123 -8.59 23.34 -7.33
N TRP A 124 -7.74 24.30 -7.69
CA TRP A 124 -7.85 25.01 -8.96
C TRP A 124 -7.37 24.10 -10.08
N VAL A 125 -8.11 24.12 -11.18
CA VAL A 125 -7.85 23.29 -12.35
C VAL A 125 -7.37 24.16 -13.51
N GLY A 126 -6.17 23.88 -14.00
CA GLY A 126 -5.66 24.35 -15.27
C GLY A 126 -5.98 23.34 -16.37
N GLU A 127 -6.88 23.71 -17.27
CA GLU A 127 -7.26 22.89 -18.42
C GLU A 127 -6.16 22.87 -19.49
N PHE A 128 -6.12 21.78 -20.27
CA PHE A 128 -5.21 21.69 -21.41
C PHE A 128 -5.55 22.74 -22.48
N PRO A 129 -4.58 23.49 -23.03
CA PRO A 129 -4.85 24.67 -23.85
C PRO A 129 -5.34 24.39 -25.28
N ALA A 130 -5.33 23.12 -25.73
CA ALA A 130 -5.72 22.72 -27.08
C ALA A 130 -6.93 21.77 -27.06
N GLU A 131 -7.56 21.57 -28.22
CA GLU A 131 -8.64 20.58 -28.36
C GLU A 131 -8.11 19.17 -28.06
N VAL A 132 -8.72 18.53 -27.06
CA VAL A 132 -8.42 17.16 -26.60
C VAL A 132 -9.72 16.41 -26.41
N ALA A 133 -9.66 15.08 -26.39
CA ALA A 133 -10.82 14.23 -26.12
C ALA A 133 -12.05 14.50 -27.02
N ARG A 134 -11.80 14.79 -28.30
CA ARG A 134 -12.85 15.15 -29.26
C ARG A 134 -13.88 14.03 -29.38
N VAL A 135 -15.15 14.40 -29.32
CA VAL A 135 -16.28 13.49 -29.49
C VAL A 135 -16.65 13.42 -30.98
N TYR A 136 -16.55 12.23 -31.56
CA TYR A 136 -16.87 11.95 -32.97
C TYR A 136 -18.32 11.49 -33.16
N GLY A 137 -18.95 10.99 -32.09
CA GLY A 137 -20.32 10.51 -32.11
C GLY A 137 -20.72 10.02 -30.72
N HIS A 138 -21.93 9.47 -30.63
CA HIS A 138 -22.42 8.79 -29.43
C HIS A 138 -22.92 7.40 -29.80
N GLY A 139 -22.77 6.45 -28.87
CA GLY A 139 -23.17 5.06 -29.06
C GLY A 139 -23.87 4.49 -27.81
N GLU A 140 -24.51 3.35 -28.00
CA GLU A 140 -25.14 2.57 -26.93
C GLU A 140 -24.08 1.71 -26.25
N THR A 141 -23.91 1.87 -24.94
CA THR A 141 -22.94 1.12 -24.14
C THR A 141 -23.32 -0.36 -24.04
N ALA A 142 -22.37 -1.22 -23.66
CA ALA A 142 -22.63 -2.66 -23.54
C ALA A 142 -23.77 -2.99 -22.55
N PHE A 143 -23.89 -2.22 -21.46
CA PHE A 143 -24.95 -2.42 -20.47
C PHE A 143 -26.31 -1.93 -20.97
N GLU A 144 -26.35 -0.79 -21.66
CA GLU A 144 -27.57 -0.29 -22.31
C GLU A 144 -28.06 -1.27 -23.37
N HIS A 145 -27.14 -1.76 -24.21
CA HIS A 145 -27.44 -2.74 -25.23
C HIS A 145 -27.99 -4.05 -24.64
N LEU A 146 -27.36 -4.56 -23.57
CA LEU A 146 -27.82 -5.75 -22.86
C LEU A 146 -29.21 -5.55 -22.25
N SER A 147 -29.43 -4.43 -21.57
CA SER A 147 -30.70 -4.08 -20.94
C SER A 147 -31.83 -3.99 -21.98
N LYS A 148 -31.57 -3.32 -23.11
CA LYS A 148 -32.52 -3.22 -24.21
C LYS A 148 -32.83 -4.57 -24.83
N THR A 149 -31.81 -5.41 -25.07
CA THR A 149 -31.97 -6.75 -25.62
C THR A 149 -32.84 -7.62 -24.71
N LYS A 150 -32.60 -7.58 -23.40
CA LYS A 150 -33.42 -8.29 -22.39
C LYS A 150 -34.87 -7.82 -22.39
N ARG A 151 -35.09 -6.50 -22.39
CA ARG A 151 -36.43 -5.90 -22.47
C ARG A 151 -37.17 -6.32 -23.74
N GLN A 152 -36.49 -6.36 -24.89
CA GLN A 152 -37.08 -6.78 -26.16
C GLN A 152 -37.48 -8.27 -26.16
N LYS A 153 -36.72 -9.12 -25.45
CA LYS A 153 -37.03 -10.55 -25.27
C LYS A 153 -38.07 -10.80 -24.17
N GLY A 154 -38.47 -9.78 -23.40
CA GLY A 154 -39.34 -9.94 -22.22
C GLY A 154 -38.65 -10.68 -21.07
N GLU A 155 -37.32 -10.67 -21.02
CA GLU A 155 -36.51 -11.30 -19.97
C GLU A 155 -36.32 -10.34 -18.78
N THR A 156 -36.11 -10.90 -17.59
CA THR A 156 -35.71 -10.13 -16.40
C THR A 156 -34.26 -9.67 -16.53
N SER A 157 -33.87 -8.65 -15.75
CA SER A 157 -32.47 -8.21 -15.64
C SER A 157 -31.54 -9.38 -15.27
N PHE A 158 -32.03 -10.30 -14.42
CA PHE A 158 -31.31 -11.47 -13.90
C PHE A 158 -31.15 -12.63 -14.89
N ALA A 159 -31.82 -12.63 -16.05
CA ALA A 159 -31.67 -13.70 -17.03
C ALA A 159 -30.17 -13.92 -17.39
N PRO A 160 -29.67 -15.15 -17.54
CA PRO A 160 -30.41 -16.40 -17.68
C PRO A 160 -30.93 -17.00 -16.37
N PHE A 161 -30.70 -16.37 -15.21
CA PHE A 161 -31.26 -16.78 -13.92
C PHE A 161 -32.69 -16.25 -13.76
N ALA A 162 -33.51 -16.95 -12.97
CA ALA A 162 -34.91 -16.64 -12.78
C ALA A 162 -35.09 -15.31 -12.05
N ASP A 163 -34.31 -15.08 -10.99
CA ASP A 163 -34.41 -13.96 -10.08
C ASP A 163 -33.10 -13.70 -9.32
N ARG A 164 -33.15 -12.76 -8.36
CA ARG A 164 -32.03 -12.36 -7.52
C ARG A 164 -31.52 -13.51 -6.63
N ASP A 165 -32.41 -14.28 -6.02
CA ASP A 165 -32.02 -15.35 -5.10
C ASP A 165 -31.23 -16.44 -5.84
N GLU A 166 -31.68 -16.77 -7.06
CA GLU A 166 -30.96 -17.71 -7.92
C GLU A 166 -29.62 -17.14 -8.40
N TRP A 167 -29.55 -15.84 -8.73
CA TRP A 167 -28.30 -15.16 -9.07
C TRP A 167 -27.30 -15.14 -7.91
N ASP A 168 -27.74 -14.79 -6.70
CA ASP A 168 -26.87 -14.71 -5.52
C ASP A 168 -26.27 -16.08 -5.19
N LEU A 169 -27.06 -17.15 -5.33
CA LEU A 169 -26.55 -18.53 -5.22
C LEU A 169 -25.55 -18.87 -6.34
N ALA A 170 -25.84 -18.49 -7.59
CA ALA A 170 -24.95 -18.75 -8.73
C ALA A 170 -23.60 -18.05 -8.58
N SER A 171 -23.63 -16.76 -8.22
CA SER A 171 -22.46 -15.92 -7.94
C SER A 171 -21.63 -16.52 -6.81
N TRP A 172 -22.28 -16.92 -5.70
CA TRP A 172 -21.61 -17.58 -4.58
C TRP A 172 -20.98 -18.92 -4.97
N LEU A 173 -21.68 -19.77 -5.75
CA LEU A 173 -21.13 -21.06 -6.19
C LEU A 173 -19.83 -20.89 -6.99
N VAL A 174 -19.77 -19.89 -7.88
CA VAL A 174 -18.57 -19.60 -8.68
C VAL A 174 -17.45 -19.00 -7.83
N LYS A 175 -17.76 -18.10 -6.89
CA LYS A 175 -16.78 -17.37 -6.07
C LYS A 175 -16.29 -18.12 -4.83
N SER A 176 -17.03 -19.12 -4.36
CA SER A 176 -16.75 -19.86 -3.11
C SER A 176 -15.49 -20.73 -3.15
N GLY A 177 -14.92 -20.98 -4.32
CA GLY A 177 -13.78 -21.90 -4.48
C GLY A 177 -14.14 -23.37 -4.35
N LEU A 178 -15.43 -23.73 -4.38
CA LEU A 178 -15.88 -25.12 -4.37
C LEU A 178 -15.35 -25.89 -5.57
N SER A 179 -14.93 -27.13 -5.33
CA SER A 179 -14.56 -28.03 -6.42
C SER A 179 -15.78 -28.32 -7.30
N GLN A 180 -15.55 -28.59 -8.59
CA GLN A 180 -16.63 -29.00 -9.49
C GLN A 180 -17.40 -30.22 -9.00
N LYS A 181 -16.75 -31.12 -8.26
CA LYS A 181 -17.40 -32.29 -7.65
C LYS A 181 -18.33 -31.88 -6.51
N ALA A 182 -17.87 -30.98 -5.63
CA ALA A 182 -18.69 -30.47 -4.53
C ALA A 182 -19.91 -29.68 -5.05
N MET A 183 -19.74 -28.92 -6.14
CA MET A 183 -20.87 -28.25 -6.81
C MET A 183 -21.89 -29.25 -7.35
N GLU A 184 -21.46 -30.32 -8.01
CA GLU A 184 -22.37 -31.38 -8.48
C GLU A 184 -23.10 -32.04 -7.30
N GLU A 185 -22.39 -32.38 -6.22
CA GLU A 185 -22.98 -32.95 -5.02
C GLU A 185 -24.04 -32.01 -4.41
N TYR A 186 -23.73 -30.72 -4.25
CA TYR A 186 -24.66 -29.71 -3.74
C TYR A 186 -25.92 -29.58 -4.60
N LEU A 187 -25.77 -29.48 -5.93
CA LEU A 187 -26.89 -29.33 -6.86
C LEU A 187 -27.76 -30.60 -6.97
N THR A 188 -27.23 -31.76 -6.57
CA THR A 188 -27.96 -33.02 -6.58
C THR A 188 -28.67 -33.36 -5.26
N LEU A 189 -28.43 -32.61 -4.18
CA LEU A 189 -29.08 -32.81 -2.89
C LEU A 189 -30.62 -32.71 -3.01
N PRO A 190 -31.39 -33.56 -2.31
CA PRO A 190 -32.85 -33.53 -2.36
C PRO A 190 -33.45 -32.17 -1.95
N ILE A 191 -32.81 -31.46 -1.02
CA ILE A 191 -33.26 -30.12 -0.62
C ILE A 191 -33.16 -29.12 -1.78
N THR A 192 -32.02 -29.10 -2.48
CA THR A 192 -31.78 -28.24 -3.64
C THR A 192 -32.68 -28.63 -4.82
N ARG A 193 -32.86 -29.93 -5.06
CA ARG A 193 -33.71 -30.40 -6.17
C ARG A 193 -35.20 -30.19 -5.94
N ASN A 194 -35.68 -30.39 -4.71
CA ASN A 194 -37.11 -30.47 -4.45
C ASN A 194 -37.69 -29.22 -3.80
N ARG A 195 -36.89 -28.43 -3.08
CA ARG A 195 -37.38 -27.25 -2.33
C ARG A 195 -36.97 -25.92 -2.94
N THR A 196 -35.71 -25.78 -3.42
CA THR A 196 -35.24 -24.51 -3.97
C THR A 196 -35.60 -24.32 -5.45
N CYS A 197 -35.98 -25.39 -6.15
CA CYS A 197 -36.55 -25.34 -7.52
C CYS A 197 -35.70 -24.55 -8.53
N LEU A 198 -34.37 -24.67 -8.45
CA LEU A 198 -33.45 -23.98 -9.34
C LEU A 198 -33.70 -24.34 -10.82
N SER A 199 -33.45 -23.36 -11.69
CA SER A 199 -33.53 -23.48 -13.14
C SER A 199 -32.41 -24.36 -13.75
N TYR A 200 -31.41 -24.73 -12.95
CA TYR A 200 -30.35 -25.69 -13.27
C TYR A 200 -30.33 -26.84 -12.25
N ARG A 201 -30.12 -28.07 -12.73
CA ARG A 201 -30.28 -29.31 -11.91
C ARG A 201 -28.99 -30.09 -11.65
N ASN A 202 -27.93 -29.70 -12.35
CA ASN A 202 -26.60 -30.28 -12.27
C ASN A 202 -25.57 -29.24 -12.67
N LYS A 203 -24.29 -29.53 -12.41
CA LYS A 203 -23.17 -28.66 -12.73
C LYS A 203 -23.13 -28.29 -14.21
N TYR A 204 -23.44 -29.22 -15.12
CA TYR A 204 -23.38 -28.94 -16.56
C TYR A 204 -24.39 -27.86 -16.98
N THR A 205 -25.66 -28.01 -16.59
CA THR A 205 -26.71 -27.01 -16.87
C THR A 205 -26.45 -25.67 -16.18
N PHE A 206 -25.83 -25.70 -14.99
CA PHE A 206 -25.42 -24.50 -14.26
C PHE A 206 -24.31 -23.75 -15.00
N LEU A 207 -23.22 -24.44 -15.34
CA LEU A 207 -22.08 -23.85 -16.02
C LEU A 207 -22.46 -23.32 -17.40
N ASN A 208 -23.37 -23.98 -18.14
CA ASN A 208 -23.87 -23.44 -19.39
C ASN A 208 -24.55 -22.07 -19.20
N LYS A 209 -25.34 -21.89 -18.13
CA LYS A 209 -25.94 -20.57 -17.83
C LYS A 209 -24.90 -19.52 -17.48
N VAL A 210 -23.83 -19.90 -16.78
CA VAL A 210 -22.70 -19.01 -16.51
C VAL A 210 -21.97 -18.66 -17.81
N ASP A 211 -21.77 -19.63 -18.70
CA ASP A 211 -21.09 -19.47 -19.98
C ASP A 211 -21.93 -18.64 -21.00
N ASP A 212 -23.26 -18.59 -20.82
CA ASP A 212 -24.20 -17.75 -21.58
C ASP A 212 -24.19 -16.26 -21.13
N LEU A 213 -23.54 -15.94 -20.00
CA LEU A 213 -23.39 -14.55 -19.56
C LEU A 213 -22.50 -13.76 -20.54
N PRO A 214 -22.67 -12.43 -20.62
CA PRO A 214 -21.75 -11.58 -21.38
C PRO A 214 -20.31 -11.73 -20.87
N ARG A 215 -19.39 -12.03 -21.78
CA ARG A 215 -17.96 -12.20 -21.50
C ARG A 215 -17.13 -11.04 -22.01
N GLY A 216 -15.93 -10.92 -21.45
CA GLY A 216 -14.91 -9.98 -21.91
C GLY A 216 -14.23 -10.42 -23.21
N PRO A 217 -13.01 -9.94 -23.51
CA PRO A 217 -12.34 -10.25 -24.76
C PRO A 217 -11.87 -11.71 -24.77
N ASP A 218 -11.92 -12.35 -25.94
CA ASP A 218 -11.57 -13.75 -26.07
C ASP A 218 -10.08 -14.02 -25.84
N TRP A 219 -9.80 -15.22 -25.30
CA TRP A 219 -8.43 -15.75 -25.23
C TRP A 219 -7.95 -16.23 -26.60
N ILE A 220 -6.70 -15.92 -26.90
CA ILE A 220 -5.93 -16.37 -28.06
C ILE A 220 -4.88 -17.35 -27.54
N CYS A 221 -4.76 -18.51 -28.17
CA CYS A 221 -3.71 -19.49 -27.92
C CYS A 221 -2.79 -19.52 -29.14
N ASP A 222 -1.57 -19.01 -28.97
CA ASP A 222 -0.52 -19.13 -29.98
C ASP A 222 0.35 -20.36 -29.64
N GLU A 223 0.56 -21.25 -30.61
CA GLU A 223 1.46 -22.40 -30.48
C GLU A 223 2.83 -22.04 -31.02
N TRP A 224 3.87 -22.16 -30.20
CA TRP A 224 5.25 -21.78 -30.53
C TRP A 224 6.18 -22.98 -30.49
N GLU A 225 7.01 -23.10 -31.51
CA GLU A 225 8.16 -24.01 -31.49
C GLU A 225 9.42 -23.22 -31.13
N LEU A 226 10.02 -23.53 -29.99
CA LEU A 226 11.22 -22.87 -29.47
C LEU A 226 12.44 -23.77 -29.62
N ILE A 227 13.40 -23.34 -30.44
CA ILE A 227 14.69 -24.03 -30.64
C ILE A 227 15.65 -23.70 -29.49
N GLY A 228 15.87 -24.61 -28.56
CA GLY A 228 16.76 -24.46 -27.40
C GLY A 228 18.26 -24.34 -27.75
N ASP A 229 19.09 -24.16 -26.73
CA ASP A 229 20.55 -24.04 -26.81
C ASP A 229 21.29 -25.37 -26.54
N VAL A 230 20.52 -26.44 -26.27
CA VAL A 230 21.03 -27.79 -26.01
C VAL A 230 20.86 -28.64 -27.27
N ALA A 231 21.97 -29.13 -27.81
CA ALA A 231 21.95 -30.14 -28.87
C ALA A 231 21.52 -31.51 -28.33
N ASP A 232 20.80 -32.28 -29.15
CA ASP A 232 20.49 -33.68 -28.90
C ASP A 232 21.68 -34.60 -29.24
N GLU A 233 21.44 -35.92 -29.21
CA GLU A 233 22.48 -36.93 -29.47
C GLU A 233 22.98 -36.92 -30.93
N ASP A 234 22.19 -36.35 -31.84
CA ASP A 234 22.49 -36.23 -33.27
C ASP A 234 23.11 -34.86 -33.64
N GLY A 235 23.22 -33.95 -32.67
CA GLY A 235 23.80 -32.61 -32.85
C GLY A 235 22.78 -31.55 -33.28
N GLU A 236 21.50 -31.88 -33.33
CA GLU A 236 20.40 -30.96 -33.64
C GLU A 236 19.93 -30.24 -32.38
N MET A 237 19.61 -28.95 -32.49
CA MET A 237 19.14 -28.18 -31.34
C MET A 237 17.75 -28.66 -30.90
N LYS A 238 17.61 -29.04 -29.62
CA LYS A 238 16.33 -29.51 -29.07
C LYS A 238 15.25 -28.44 -29.22
N THR A 239 14.07 -28.83 -29.67
CA THR A 239 12.90 -27.95 -29.73
C THR A 239 11.91 -28.23 -28.60
N GLU A 240 11.19 -27.20 -28.17
CA GLU A 240 10.10 -27.27 -27.19
C GLU A 240 8.87 -26.59 -27.77
N GLU A 241 7.73 -27.27 -27.73
CA GLU A 241 6.44 -26.67 -28.07
C GLU A 241 5.85 -25.99 -26.83
N LEU A 242 5.57 -24.69 -26.92
CA LEU A 242 4.94 -23.89 -25.86
C LEU A 242 3.62 -23.29 -26.34
N GLU A 243 2.66 -23.19 -25.43
CA GLU A 243 1.40 -22.46 -25.65
C GLU A 243 1.48 -21.09 -24.97
N LEU A 244 1.25 -20.01 -25.73
CA LEU A 244 1.03 -18.67 -25.20
C LEU A 244 -0.46 -18.34 -25.21
N TRP A 245 -1.05 -18.24 -24.01
CA TRP A 245 -2.42 -17.79 -23.83
C TRP A 245 -2.45 -16.29 -23.50
N ARG A 246 -3.09 -15.48 -24.35
CA ARG A 246 -3.17 -14.02 -24.20
C ARG A 246 -4.52 -13.47 -24.66
N ARG A 247 -4.82 -12.23 -24.27
CA ARG A 247 -5.94 -11.44 -24.82
C ARG A 247 -5.40 -10.28 -25.65
N ASN A 248 -6.21 -9.78 -26.58
CA ASN A 248 -5.86 -8.57 -27.31
C ASN A 248 -5.98 -7.35 -26.37
N PRO A 249 -4.88 -6.64 -26.06
CA PRO A 249 -4.91 -5.53 -25.12
C PRO A 249 -5.77 -4.35 -25.59
N VAL A 250 -5.93 -4.15 -26.92
CA VAL A 250 -6.81 -3.10 -27.45
C VAL A 250 -8.27 -3.39 -27.14
N GLU A 251 -8.68 -4.67 -27.22
CA GLU A 251 -10.04 -5.10 -26.86
C GLU A 251 -10.28 -4.96 -25.35
N CYS A 252 -9.30 -5.34 -24.52
CA CYS A 252 -9.36 -5.14 -23.08
C CYS A 252 -9.55 -3.65 -22.72
N ILE A 253 -8.79 -2.76 -23.36
CA ILE A 253 -8.91 -1.31 -23.15
C ILE A 253 -10.27 -0.79 -23.62
N ARG A 254 -10.76 -1.25 -24.77
CA ARG A 254 -12.08 -0.86 -25.29
C ARG A 254 -13.19 -1.26 -24.33
N GLU A 255 -13.13 -2.46 -23.76
CA GLU A 255 -14.10 -2.91 -22.76
C GLU A 255 -14.07 -2.05 -21.51
N LEU A 256 -12.89 -1.80 -20.94
CA LEU A 256 -12.75 -0.99 -19.72
C LEU A 256 -13.23 0.45 -19.96
N LEU A 257 -12.80 1.09 -21.05
CA LEU A 257 -13.20 2.46 -21.36
C LEU A 257 -14.68 2.58 -21.65
N GLY A 258 -15.31 1.55 -22.23
CA GLY A 258 -16.74 1.53 -22.57
C GLY A 258 -17.66 1.07 -21.44
N ASN A 259 -17.12 0.67 -20.29
CA ASN A 259 -17.91 0.16 -19.17
C ASN A 259 -18.51 1.31 -18.33
N PRO A 260 -19.85 1.44 -18.27
CA PRO A 260 -20.51 2.53 -17.55
C PRO A 260 -20.22 2.61 -16.05
N VAL A 261 -19.74 1.53 -15.42
CA VAL A 261 -19.34 1.54 -13.99
C VAL A 261 -18.22 2.54 -13.74
N PHE A 262 -17.34 2.75 -14.72
CA PHE A 262 -16.20 3.66 -14.57
C PHE A 262 -16.50 5.09 -15.01
N ARG A 263 -17.75 5.42 -15.37
CA ARG A 263 -18.13 6.73 -15.92
C ARG A 263 -17.61 7.91 -15.11
N ASP A 264 -17.72 7.84 -13.78
CA ASP A 264 -17.32 8.93 -12.89
C ASP A 264 -15.81 8.90 -12.52
N ALA A 265 -15.15 7.76 -12.81
CA ALA A 265 -13.74 7.52 -12.50
C ALA A 265 -12.79 7.77 -13.69
N VAL A 266 -13.27 7.68 -14.92
CA VAL A 266 -12.44 7.90 -16.12
C VAL A 266 -12.21 9.41 -16.33
N ARG A 267 -10.98 9.74 -16.74
CA ARG A 267 -10.61 11.06 -17.27
C ARG A 267 -10.13 10.90 -18.70
N TYR A 268 -10.52 11.85 -19.56
CA TYR A 268 -10.21 11.81 -21.00
C TYR A 268 -9.19 12.86 -21.43
N ALA A 269 -8.84 13.78 -20.54
CA ALA A 269 -7.92 14.89 -20.78
C ALA A 269 -7.00 15.08 -19.57
N PRO A 270 -5.75 15.55 -19.79
CA PRO A 270 -4.88 15.93 -18.69
C PRO A 270 -5.31 17.27 -18.08
N GLU A 271 -4.99 17.43 -16.80
CA GLU A 271 -5.30 18.63 -16.02
C GLU A 271 -4.09 19.03 -15.17
N LYS A 272 -3.94 20.32 -14.86
CA LYS A 272 -3.01 20.76 -13.81
C LYS A 272 -3.77 21.20 -12.58
N LEU A 273 -3.55 20.54 -11.45
CA LEU A 273 -4.12 20.94 -10.17
C LEU A 273 -3.19 21.88 -9.42
N PHE A 274 -3.77 22.85 -8.70
CA PHE A 274 -3.05 23.86 -7.91
C PHE A 274 -3.68 24.11 -6.54
N CYS A 275 -2.83 24.48 -5.56
CA CYS A 275 -3.26 24.84 -4.21
C CYS A 275 -3.91 26.23 -4.13
N ASP A 276 -3.59 27.10 -5.07
CA ASP A 276 -3.90 28.53 -5.01
C ASP A 276 -4.40 29.06 -6.36
N THR A 277 -5.04 30.22 -6.33
CA THR A 277 -5.54 30.90 -7.53
C THR A 277 -4.43 31.41 -8.45
N ALA A 278 -3.22 31.61 -7.93
CA ALA A 278 -2.10 32.12 -8.74
C ALA A 278 -1.53 31.02 -9.66
N GLY A 279 -1.76 29.75 -9.30
CA GLY A 279 -1.19 28.59 -9.98
C GLY A 279 0.26 28.35 -9.58
N ASP A 280 0.69 28.81 -8.41
CA ASP A 280 2.10 28.78 -7.99
C ASP A 280 2.50 27.40 -7.44
N THR A 281 1.61 26.76 -6.67
CA THR A 281 1.88 25.46 -6.05
C THR A 281 1.11 24.34 -6.74
N ARG A 282 1.82 23.42 -7.40
CA ARG A 282 1.20 22.27 -8.09
C ARG A 282 0.75 21.20 -7.11
N ILE A 283 -0.31 20.49 -7.49
CA ILE A 283 -0.77 19.25 -6.85
C ILE A 283 -0.68 18.11 -7.89
N TYR A 284 -0.18 16.97 -7.44
CA TYR A 284 -0.05 15.71 -8.16
C TYR A 284 -0.78 14.63 -7.36
N ASP A 285 -1.80 13.99 -7.93
CA ASP A 285 -2.43 12.81 -7.36
C ASP A 285 -2.44 11.67 -8.38
N GLU A 286 -3.12 11.81 -9.51
CA GLU A 286 -3.31 10.72 -10.45
C GLU A 286 -2.59 11.01 -11.78
N THR A 287 -2.49 10.01 -12.66
CA THR A 287 -1.69 10.15 -13.90
C THR A 287 -2.15 11.27 -14.82
N TRP A 288 -3.43 11.63 -14.83
CA TRP A 288 -3.92 12.78 -15.63
C TRP A 288 -3.48 14.13 -15.07
N THR A 289 -3.01 14.18 -13.81
CA THR A 289 -2.45 15.39 -13.19
C THR A 289 -0.94 15.51 -13.36
N GLY A 290 -0.30 14.42 -13.79
CA GLY A 290 1.13 14.31 -14.01
C GLY A 290 1.58 14.91 -15.33
N ASP A 291 2.86 15.27 -15.37
CA ASP A 291 3.48 15.95 -16.52
C ASP A 291 3.60 15.02 -17.74
N TRP A 292 3.65 13.68 -17.56
CA TRP A 292 3.74 12.73 -18.68
C TRP A 292 2.53 12.80 -19.61
N TRP A 293 1.31 12.78 -19.05
CA TRP A 293 0.09 12.85 -19.87
C TRP A 293 0.01 14.22 -20.53
N TRP A 294 0.27 15.28 -19.76
CA TRP A 294 0.26 16.65 -20.28
C TRP A 294 1.21 16.83 -21.48
N ASP A 295 2.46 16.41 -21.35
CA ASP A 295 3.47 16.56 -22.40
C ASP A 295 3.15 15.69 -23.63
N LEU A 296 2.75 14.44 -23.40
CA LEU A 296 2.38 13.52 -24.49
C LEU A 296 1.15 14.02 -25.27
N GLN A 297 0.17 14.60 -24.57
CA GLN A 297 -1.03 15.16 -25.20
C GLN A 297 -0.68 16.28 -26.19
N GLY A 298 0.41 17.03 -25.95
CA GLY A 298 0.90 18.07 -26.85
C GLY A 298 1.61 17.55 -28.10
N VAL A 299 2.02 16.28 -28.11
CA VAL A 299 2.69 15.62 -29.27
C VAL A 299 1.68 14.92 -30.18
N LEU A 300 0.51 14.52 -29.64
CA LEU A 300 -0.53 13.83 -30.40
C LEU A 300 -1.39 14.80 -31.25
N PRO A 301 -2.09 14.28 -32.29
CA PRO A 301 -2.97 15.10 -33.11
C PRO A 301 -4.08 15.79 -32.30
N PRO A 302 -4.55 16.98 -32.71
CA PRO A 302 -5.68 17.65 -32.06
C PRO A 302 -6.91 16.76 -31.95
N GLY A 303 -7.55 16.78 -30.77
CA GLY A 303 -8.71 15.95 -30.46
C GLY A 303 -8.39 14.52 -30.00
N ALA A 304 -7.12 14.10 -29.98
CA ALA A 304 -6.72 12.78 -29.48
C ALA A 304 -7.08 12.58 -28.00
N THR A 305 -7.41 11.34 -27.64
CA THR A 305 -7.62 10.88 -26.26
C THR A 305 -6.54 9.88 -25.91
N ILE A 306 -5.80 10.06 -24.82
CA ILE A 306 -4.79 9.08 -24.37
C ILE A 306 -5.46 8.04 -23.47
N ALA A 307 -5.10 6.78 -23.64
CA ALA A 307 -5.34 5.72 -22.66
C ALA A 307 -3.99 5.26 -22.10
N PRO A 308 -3.59 5.71 -20.89
CA PRO A 308 -2.35 5.27 -20.27
C PRO A 308 -2.40 3.77 -19.97
N VAL A 309 -1.42 3.03 -20.48
CA VAL A 309 -1.25 1.60 -20.24
C VAL A 309 -0.16 1.39 -19.20
N ILE A 310 -0.49 0.66 -18.15
CA ILE A 310 0.47 0.23 -17.12
C ILE A 310 0.71 -1.27 -17.29
N LEU A 311 1.97 -1.65 -17.45
CA LEU A 311 2.37 -3.06 -17.48
C LEU A 311 2.88 -3.47 -16.11
N SER A 312 2.58 -4.70 -15.71
CA SER A 312 3.23 -5.35 -14.59
C SER A 312 3.55 -6.79 -14.94
N SER A 313 4.72 -7.23 -14.52
CA SER A 313 5.22 -8.58 -14.69
C SER A 313 5.70 -9.13 -13.35
N ASP A 314 5.58 -10.45 -13.20
CA ASP A 314 6.20 -11.21 -12.11
C ASP A 314 6.88 -12.42 -12.76
N LYS A 315 8.20 -12.55 -12.54
CA LYS A 315 9.02 -13.49 -13.30
C LYS A 315 8.68 -14.94 -12.94
N THR A 316 8.11 -15.67 -13.88
CA THR A 316 8.10 -17.15 -13.87
C THR A 316 9.06 -17.66 -14.93
N GLN A 317 9.97 -18.59 -14.58
CA GLN A 317 10.86 -19.26 -15.52
C GLN A 317 10.07 -19.79 -16.74
N LEU A 318 10.47 -19.39 -17.95
CA LEU A 318 9.73 -19.70 -19.18
C LEU A 318 10.02 -21.11 -19.72
N SER A 319 11.20 -21.67 -19.44
CA SER A 319 11.60 -23.03 -19.87
C SER A 319 12.73 -23.56 -18.97
N HIS A 320 12.74 -24.89 -18.74
CA HIS A 320 13.80 -25.59 -18.01
C HIS A 320 14.96 -26.09 -18.90
N PHE A 321 14.82 -26.03 -20.23
CA PHE A 321 15.70 -26.74 -21.16
C PHE A 321 16.36 -25.87 -22.24
N SER A 322 16.24 -24.54 -22.15
CA SER A 322 16.73 -23.61 -23.19
C SER A 322 17.51 -22.39 -22.65
N GLY A 323 18.42 -22.57 -21.69
CA GLY A 323 19.42 -21.54 -21.30
C GLY A 323 18.94 -20.10 -21.18
N ASP A 324 18.15 -19.77 -20.15
CA ASP A 324 17.78 -18.39 -19.80
C ASP A 324 17.10 -17.57 -20.91
N LYS A 325 16.33 -18.19 -21.81
CA LYS A 325 15.49 -17.44 -22.77
C LYS A 325 14.54 -16.46 -22.06
N GLN A 326 14.52 -15.23 -22.57
CA GLN A 326 13.92 -14.05 -21.96
C GLN A 326 12.44 -13.88 -22.38
N ALA A 327 11.63 -13.21 -21.57
CA ALA A 327 10.19 -12.98 -21.79
C ALA A 327 9.82 -12.12 -23.02
N TRP A 328 10.81 -11.69 -23.81
CA TRP A 328 10.62 -10.72 -24.90
C TRP A 328 9.72 -11.19 -26.03
N PRO A 329 9.83 -12.43 -26.54
CA PRO A 329 8.91 -12.88 -27.57
C PRO A 329 7.46 -12.81 -27.09
N CYS A 330 7.19 -13.21 -25.83
CA CYS A 330 5.86 -13.14 -25.21
C CYS A 330 5.34 -11.71 -25.14
N MET A 331 6.16 -10.80 -24.60
CA MET A 331 5.77 -9.38 -24.47
C MET A 331 5.54 -8.74 -25.84
N ARG A 332 6.37 -9.04 -26.84
CA ARG A 332 6.20 -8.54 -28.21
C ARG A 332 4.89 -9.03 -28.82
N ALA A 333 4.57 -10.32 -28.69
CA ALA A 333 3.32 -10.88 -29.21
C ALA A 333 2.07 -10.32 -28.51
N ILE A 334 2.12 -10.14 -27.18
CA ILE A 334 1.03 -9.55 -26.41
C ILE A 334 0.79 -8.09 -26.80
N LEU A 335 1.85 -7.30 -26.95
CA LEU A 335 1.76 -5.85 -27.14
C LEU A 335 1.72 -5.41 -28.60
N ALA A 336 1.92 -6.31 -29.57
CA ALA A 336 1.87 -5.98 -31.00
C ALA A 336 0.62 -5.18 -31.42
N PRO A 337 -0.61 -5.49 -30.94
CA PRO A 337 -1.80 -4.69 -31.28
C PRO A 337 -1.74 -3.23 -30.82
N LEU A 338 -0.94 -2.91 -29.79
CA LEU A 338 -0.79 -1.54 -29.30
C LEU A 338 0.08 -0.67 -30.22
N VAL A 339 0.86 -1.26 -31.12
CA VAL A 339 1.76 -0.50 -32.00
C VAL A 339 0.97 0.38 -32.96
N GLU A 340 0.06 -0.20 -33.74
CA GLU A 340 -0.80 0.56 -34.66
C GLU A 340 -1.81 1.40 -33.90
N ALA A 341 -2.43 0.84 -32.85
CA ALA A 341 -3.43 1.54 -32.05
C ALA A 341 -2.87 2.79 -31.36
N GLY A 342 -1.63 2.76 -30.88
CA GLY A 342 -0.99 3.93 -30.27
C GLY A 342 -0.55 4.99 -31.29
N LYS A 343 -0.11 4.58 -32.49
CA LYS A 343 0.29 5.50 -33.57
C LYS A 343 -0.92 6.24 -34.15
N ASP A 344 -1.90 5.47 -34.61
CA ASP A 344 -3.00 6.01 -35.38
C ASP A 344 -4.20 6.34 -34.49
N GLY A 345 -4.33 5.72 -33.33
CA GLY A 345 -5.53 5.82 -32.51
C GLY A 345 -6.68 4.98 -33.07
N VAL A 346 -7.59 4.55 -32.18
CA VAL A 346 -8.74 3.70 -32.51
C VAL A 346 -10.00 4.36 -31.97
N GLU A 347 -11.07 4.38 -32.77
CA GLU A 347 -12.37 4.83 -32.28
C GLU A 347 -12.92 3.85 -31.24
N MET A 348 -13.21 4.35 -30.05
CA MET A 348 -13.75 3.57 -28.94
C MET A 348 -14.97 4.28 -28.34
N LEU A 349 -16.00 3.50 -28.04
CA LEU A 349 -17.11 3.96 -27.22
C LEU A 349 -16.67 4.02 -25.76
N CYS A 350 -16.86 5.17 -25.14
CA CYS A 350 -16.50 5.43 -23.76
C CYS A 350 -17.71 5.26 -22.80
N ALA A 351 -17.43 5.18 -21.51
CA ALA A 351 -18.39 4.95 -20.43
C ALA A 351 -19.48 6.03 -20.31
N ASP A 352 -19.21 7.22 -20.85
CA ASP A 352 -20.16 8.31 -20.95
C ASP A 352 -21.03 8.29 -22.21
N GLY A 353 -20.86 7.27 -23.06
CA GLY A 353 -21.59 7.08 -24.31
C GLY A 353 -20.98 7.81 -25.51
N ALA A 354 -19.90 8.59 -25.33
CA ALA A 354 -19.23 9.28 -26.42
C ALA A 354 -18.20 8.38 -27.13
N ILE A 355 -18.07 8.56 -28.44
CA ILE A 355 -17.07 7.89 -29.27
C ILE A 355 -15.88 8.81 -29.43
N ARG A 356 -14.69 8.35 -29.03
CA ARG A 356 -13.43 9.10 -29.07
C ARG A 356 -12.35 8.34 -29.81
N ARG A 357 -11.40 9.06 -30.41
CA ARG A 357 -10.18 8.46 -30.98
C ARG A 357 -9.14 8.29 -29.87
N VAL A 358 -9.01 7.05 -29.40
CA VAL A 358 -8.19 6.67 -28.25
C VAL A 358 -6.84 6.13 -28.72
N HIS A 359 -5.76 6.63 -28.12
CA HIS A 359 -4.38 6.19 -28.30
C HIS A 359 -3.92 5.46 -27.04
N PRO A 360 -3.88 4.12 -27.03
CA PRO A 360 -3.25 3.34 -25.98
C PRO A 360 -1.74 3.53 -25.99
N ILE A 361 -1.16 4.08 -24.93
CA ILE A 361 0.28 4.36 -24.84
C ILE A 361 0.84 3.83 -23.54
N LEU A 362 2.00 3.16 -23.60
CA LEU A 362 2.71 2.67 -22.42
C LEU A 362 3.17 3.86 -21.57
N ALA A 363 2.61 3.99 -20.36
CA ALA A 363 2.92 5.04 -19.41
C ALA A 363 3.92 4.56 -18.35
N ALA A 364 3.68 3.35 -17.83
CA ALA A 364 4.44 2.81 -16.71
C ALA A 364 4.69 1.30 -16.84
N TYR A 365 5.82 0.84 -16.30
CA TYR A 365 6.21 -0.55 -16.19
C TYR A 365 6.61 -0.87 -14.76
N ILE A 366 5.77 -1.65 -14.08
CA ILE A 366 5.92 -2.09 -12.70
C ILE A 366 6.65 -3.44 -12.67
N ALA A 367 7.90 -3.42 -12.24
CA ALA A 367 8.76 -4.58 -12.11
C ALA A 367 9.74 -4.41 -10.95
N ASP A 368 10.24 -5.53 -10.40
CA ASP A 368 11.31 -5.49 -9.41
C ASP A 368 12.67 -5.14 -10.06
N HIS A 369 13.67 -4.77 -9.26
CA HIS A 369 14.96 -4.27 -9.79
C HIS A 369 15.65 -5.25 -10.77
N PRO A 370 15.78 -6.56 -10.47
CA PRO A 370 16.30 -7.52 -11.42
C PRO A 370 15.53 -7.57 -12.75
N GLU A 371 14.20 -7.48 -12.72
CA GLU A 371 13.38 -7.46 -13.91
C GLU A 371 13.47 -6.14 -14.68
N GLN A 372 13.53 -4.99 -13.99
CA GLN A 372 13.83 -3.69 -14.64
C GLN A 372 15.18 -3.74 -15.37
N CYS A 373 16.21 -4.31 -14.73
CA CYS A 373 17.52 -4.53 -15.36
C CYS A 373 17.43 -5.47 -16.57
N LEU A 374 16.60 -6.53 -16.48
CA LEU A 374 16.34 -7.41 -17.62
C LEU A 374 15.73 -6.62 -18.79
N VAL A 375 14.61 -5.90 -18.55
CA VAL A 375 13.84 -5.14 -19.56
C VAL A 375 14.65 -4.04 -20.22
N SER A 376 15.50 -3.36 -19.45
CA SER A 376 16.37 -2.29 -19.93
C SER A 376 17.64 -2.77 -20.64
N GLY A 377 17.96 -4.08 -20.56
CA GLY A 377 19.27 -4.57 -20.99
C GLY A 377 20.39 -3.96 -20.14
N CYS A 378 20.21 -3.93 -18.83
CA CYS A 378 21.15 -3.36 -17.86
C CYS A 378 21.68 -4.44 -16.90
N GLN A 379 22.91 -4.29 -16.44
CA GLN A 379 23.48 -5.09 -15.36
C GLN A 379 22.86 -4.69 -14.01
N GLU A 380 22.70 -5.65 -13.10
CA GLU A 380 21.99 -5.44 -11.82
C GLU A 380 22.68 -4.47 -10.86
N ASN A 381 23.99 -4.28 -10.99
CA ASN A 381 24.77 -3.32 -10.20
C ASN A 381 24.78 -1.90 -10.79
N PHE A 382 24.01 -1.63 -11.85
CA PHE A 382 23.83 -0.31 -12.45
C PHE A 382 22.37 0.14 -12.30
N CYS A 383 22.11 1.43 -12.54
CA CYS A 383 20.74 1.92 -12.62
C CYS A 383 20.11 1.59 -13.99
N PRO A 384 18.92 0.98 -14.03
CA PRO A 384 18.21 0.73 -15.29
C PRO A 384 17.66 2.02 -15.91
N LYS A 385 17.54 3.12 -15.15
CA LYS A 385 16.88 4.37 -15.58
C LYS A 385 17.84 5.47 -16.04
N CYS A 386 18.96 5.63 -15.36
CA CYS A 386 19.85 6.79 -15.52
C CYS A 386 21.29 6.38 -15.80
N THR A 387 22.13 7.36 -16.10
CA THR A 387 23.54 7.16 -16.47
C THR A 387 24.50 7.07 -15.28
N ALA A 388 24.01 6.97 -14.04
CA ALA A 388 24.86 6.89 -12.85
C ALA A 388 25.76 5.64 -12.89
N HIS A 389 27.04 5.82 -12.58
CA HIS A 389 28.00 4.72 -12.56
C HIS A 389 27.80 3.83 -11.31
N SER A 390 28.07 2.54 -11.44
CA SER A 390 27.88 1.54 -10.37
C SER A 390 28.62 1.87 -9.06
N SER A 391 29.73 2.60 -9.13
CA SER A 391 30.53 3.02 -7.96
C SER A 391 30.02 4.27 -7.26
N GLU A 392 29.00 4.94 -7.80
CA GLU A 392 28.48 6.23 -7.31
C GLU A 392 27.02 6.11 -6.85
N LEU A 393 26.43 4.91 -6.93
CA LEU A 393 25.03 4.65 -6.57
C LEU A 393 24.74 4.92 -5.08
N GLY A 394 25.76 4.94 -4.24
CA GLY A 394 25.60 5.26 -2.83
C GLY A 394 25.37 6.74 -2.55
N ASP A 395 25.74 7.62 -3.47
CA ASP A 395 25.74 9.06 -3.26
C ASP A 395 24.53 9.74 -3.94
N PRO A 396 24.14 10.95 -3.51
CA PRO A 396 23.01 11.67 -4.09
C PRO A 396 23.38 12.27 -5.45
N VAL A 397 23.85 11.43 -6.38
CA VAL A 397 24.25 11.83 -7.72
C VAL A 397 23.00 11.95 -8.57
N HIS A 398 22.63 13.19 -8.90
CA HIS A 398 21.61 13.47 -9.90
C HIS A 398 22.20 13.27 -11.29
N SER A 399 22.02 12.07 -11.83
CA SER A 399 22.38 11.72 -13.20
C SER A 399 21.20 11.94 -14.14
N VAL A 400 21.52 12.13 -15.43
CA VAL A 400 20.51 12.22 -16.48
C VAL A 400 19.91 10.86 -16.76
N MET A 401 18.65 10.84 -17.18
CA MET A 401 17.99 9.62 -17.66
C MET A 401 18.73 9.08 -18.89
N LYS A 402 18.76 7.76 -19.06
CA LYS A 402 19.26 7.13 -20.28
C LYS A 402 18.35 7.55 -21.44
N ASP A 403 18.95 7.86 -22.59
CA ASP A 403 18.22 8.14 -23.82
C ASP A 403 18.01 6.83 -24.61
N GLN A 404 16.76 6.56 -24.99
CA GLN A 404 16.39 5.31 -25.67
C GLN A 404 17.06 5.14 -27.03
N ALA A 405 17.17 6.21 -27.81
CA ALA A 405 17.78 6.15 -29.14
C ALA A 405 19.29 5.90 -29.04
N SER A 406 19.97 6.64 -28.17
CA SER A 406 21.41 6.49 -27.94
C SER A 406 21.77 5.10 -27.39
N VAL A 407 21.00 4.57 -26.42
CA VAL A 407 21.24 3.21 -25.90
C VAL A 407 21.04 2.17 -26.99
N TRP A 408 20.04 2.34 -27.85
CA TRP A 408 19.81 1.42 -28.96
C TRP A 408 20.95 1.43 -29.97
N GLU A 409 21.45 2.60 -30.38
CA GLU A 409 22.61 2.73 -31.26
C GLU A 409 23.84 2.01 -30.68
N ILE A 410 24.14 2.23 -29.40
CA ILE A 410 25.25 1.55 -28.69
C ILE A 410 25.07 0.03 -28.68
N MET A 411 23.84 -0.46 -28.49
CA MET A 411 23.55 -1.90 -28.52
C MET A 411 23.70 -2.48 -29.94
N GLN A 412 23.34 -1.74 -30.98
CA GLN A 412 23.52 -2.16 -32.38
C GLN A 412 24.99 -2.28 -32.75
N GLU A 413 25.79 -1.25 -32.47
CA GLU A 413 27.25 -1.28 -32.67
C GLU A 413 27.87 -2.50 -31.96
N GLN A 414 27.52 -2.71 -30.70
CA GLN A 414 28.00 -3.85 -29.93
C GLN A 414 27.57 -5.22 -30.52
N ALA A 415 26.37 -5.30 -31.11
CA ALA A 415 25.87 -6.51 -31.76
C ALA A 415 26.54 -6.77 -33.13
N GLU A 416 26.96 -5.71 -33.84
CA GLU A 416 27.71 -5.78 -35.10
C GLU A 416 29.19 -6.16 -34.88
N GLY A 417 29.64 -6.21 -33.63
CA GLY A 417 30.97 -6.63 -33.22
C GLY A 417 31.89 -5.49 -32.83
N ASP A 418 31.40 -4.25 -32.83
CA ASP A 418 32.13 -3.12 -32.28
C ASP A 418 32.22 -3.23 -30.75
N SER A 419 33.09 -2.41 -30.15
CA SER A 419 33.30 -2.37 -28.69
C SER A 419 33.18 -0.95 -28.16
N PRO A 420 31.99 -0.32 -28.28
CA PRO A 420 31.76 1.04 -27.79
C PRO A 420 32.02 1.12 -26.28
N THR A 421 32.75 2.15 -25.87
CA THR A 421 33.15 2.34 -24.47
C THR A 421 31.94 2.52 -23.54
N GLU A 422 30.90 3.15 -24.07
CA GLU A 422 29.63 3.48 -23.46
C GLU A 422 28.84 2.22 -23.08
N PHE A 423 28.96 1.13 -23.85
CA PHE A 423 28.28 -0.13 -23.53
C PHE A 423 28.70 -0.66 -22.15
N LYS A 424 30.00 -0.60 -21.85
CA LYS A 424 30.53 -0.97 -20.53
C LYS A 424 30.26 0.11 -19.49
N ALA A 425 30.42 1.38 -19.85
CA ALA A 425 30.23 2.50 -18.91
C ALA A 425 28.79 2.61 -18.37
N LEU A 426 27.80 2.29 -19.19
CA LEU A 426 26.37 2.28 -18.84
C LEU A 426 25.88 0.92 -18.31
N GLY A 427 26.78 -0.06 -18.22
CA GLY A 427 26.49 -1.41 -17.75
C GLY A 427 25.45 -2.13 -18.61
N LEU A 428 25.51 -1.99 -19.94
CA LEU A 428 24.51 -2.57 -20.83
C LEU A 428 24.72 -4.08 -21.05
N ARG A 429 23.66 -4.74 -21.50
CA ARG A 429 23.58 -6.14 -21.94
C ARG A 429 22.82 -6.18 -23.26
N LEU A 430 23.30 -6.98 -24.21
CA LEU A 430 22.60 -7.17 -25.47
C LEU A 430 21.26 -7.87 -25.23
N ILE A 431 20.20 -7.27 -25.74
CA ILE A 431 18.83 -7.79 -25.73
C ILE A 431 18.17 -7.49 -27.07
N ASP A 432 17.10 -8.19 -27.40
CA ASP A 432 16.15 -7.79 -28.46
C ASP A 432 14.90 -7.17 -27.81
N PRO A 433 14.87 -5.84 -27.61
CA PRO A 433 13.83 -5.19 -26.82
C PRO A 433 12.46 -5.26 -27.50
N PHE A 434 11.43 -5.70 -26.76
CA PHE A 434 10.05 -5.70 -27.26
C PHE A 434 9.47 -4.28 -27.37
N TRP A 435 9.96 -3.34 -26.56
CA TRP A 435 9.43 -1.98 -26.45
C TRP A 435 9.85 -1.06 -27.60
N ARG A 436 10.82 -1.46 -28.44
CA ARG A 436 11.37 -0.64 -29.52
C ARG A 436 10.32 -0.18 -30.55
N GLU A 437 9.27 -0.97 -30.75
CA GLU A 437 8.23 -0.71 -31.75
C GLU A 437 7.03 0.04 -31.17
N LEU A 438 6.97 0.16 -29.83
CA LEU A 438 5.87 0.84 -29.15
C LEU A 438 5.93 2.35 -29.43
N PRO A 439 4.82 2.97 -29.86
CA PRO A 439 4.80 4.38 -30.16
C PRO A 439 4.87 5.23 -28.89
N HIS A 440 5.58 6.36 -28.99
CA HIS A 440 5.72 7.33 -27.90
C HIS A 440 6.25 6.72 -26.58
N CYS A 441 6.97 5.60 -26.68
CA CYS A 441 7.53 4.87 -25.54
C CYS A 441 8.97 5.27 -25.29
N ASP A 442 9.28 5.63 -24.05
CA ASP A 442 10.63 5.69 -23.49
C ASP A 442 10.70 4.76 -22.28
N ILE A 443 11.26 3.56 -22.48
CA ILE A 443 11.26 2.51 -21.47
C ILE A 443 11.95 2.94 -20.16
N PHE A 444 12.97 3.79 -20.24
CA PHE A 444 13.74 4.21 -19.07
C PHE A 444 12.95 5.15 -18.17
N SER A 445 12.02 5.94 -18.74
CA SER A 445 11.08 6.74 -17.95
C SER A 445 9.85 5.95 -17.50
N CYS A 446 9.49 4.85 -18.18
CA CYS A 446 8.37 3.99 -17.79
C CYS A 446 8.62 3.21 -16.49
N PHE A 447 9.86 2.88 -16.13
CA PHE A 447 10.10 2.14 -14.88
C PHE A 447 9.66 2.94 -13.67
N THR A 448 8.71 2.39 -12.92
CA THR A 448 8.18 3.04 -11.73
C THR A 448 8.90 2.59 -10.46
N PRO A 449 9.00 3.46 -9.45
CA PRO A 449 9.46 3.08 -8.13
C PRO A 449 8.50 2.07 -7.46
N ASP A 450 9.03 1.21 -6.60
CA ASP A 450 8.27 0.17 -5.90
C ASP A 450 8.31 0.35 -4.37
N LEU A 451 7.18 0.70 -3.75
CA LEU A 451 7.12 0.86 -2.28
C LEU A 451 7.46 -0.43 -1.52
N LEU A 452 6.99 -1.59 -1.98
CA LEU A 452 7.12 -2.87 -1.29
C LEU A 452 8.51 -3.47 -1.45
N HIS A 453 8.94 -3.75 -2.69
CA HIS A 453 10.20 -4.47 -2.95
C HIS A 453 11.45 -3.58 -2.84
N GLN A 454 11.30 -2.28 -3.12
CA GLN A 454 12.39 -1.32 -3.04
C GLN A 454 12.49 -0.73 -1.64
N LEU A 455 11.45 -0.06 -1.12
CA LEU A 455 11.55 0.66 0.15
C LEU A 455 11.36 -0.25 1.37
N HIS A 456 10.19 -0.84 1.55
CA HIS A 456 9.86 -1.62 2.76
C HIS A 456 10.80 -2.82 2.95
N LYS A 457 10.92 -3.66 1.91
CA LYS A 457 11.75 -4.85 1.94
C LYS A 457 13.23 -4.51 1.76
N GLY A 458 13.56 -3.73 0.73
CA GLY A 458 14.94 -3.46 0.32
C GLY A 458 15.66 -2.45 1.21
N VAL A 459 15.31 -1.18 1.12
CA VAL A 459 15.99 -0.09 1.83
C VAL A 459 15.80 -0.22 3.34
N PHE A 460 14.57 -0.41 3.81
CA PHE A 460 14.30 -0.45 5.24
C PHE A 460 14.69 -1.78 5.86
N LYS A 461 14.02 -2.89 5.52
CA LYS A 461 14.23 -4.17 6.22
C LYS A 461 15.57 -4.83 5.92
N ASP A 462 15.99 -4.97 4.67
CA ASP A 462 17.21 -5.71 4.31
C ASP A 462 18.49 -4.93 4.70
N HIS A 463 18.36 -3.62 4.92
CA HIS A 463 19.48 -2.70 5.09
C HIS A 463 19.36 -1.88 6.37
N THR A 464 18.50 -0.85 6.42
CA THR A 464 18.42 0.08 7.56
C THR A 464 18.21 -0.62 8.91
N VAL A 465 17.34 -1.63 8.98
CA VAL A 465 17.09 -2.39 10.21
C VAL A 465 18.35 -3.12 10.68
N SER A 466 19.04 -3.79 9.76
CA SER A 466 20.27 -4.52 10.07
C SER A 466 21.35 -3.58 10.59
N TRP A 467 21.56 -2.44 9.92
CA TRP A 467 22.63 -1.50 10.28
C TRP A 467 22.35 -0.80 11.61
N ALA A 468 21.13 -0.32 11.79
CA ALA A 468 20.73 0.34 13.03
C ALA A 468 20.79 -0.62 14.23
N THR A 469 20.41 -1.89 14.04
CA THR A 469 20.47 -2.91 15.10
C THR A 469 21.91 -3.21 15.51
N ALA A 470 22.87 -3.17 14.58
CA ALA A 470 24.29 -3.34 14.89
C ALA A 470 24.84 -2.20 15.75
N CYS A 471 24.32 -0.98 15.58
CA CYS A 471 24.69 0.18 16.41
C CYS A 471 23.97 0.23 17.76
N LEU A 472 22.97 -0.62 18.00
CA LEU A 472 22.20 -0.63 19.26
C LEU A 472 22.97 -1.39 20.34
N ASP A 473 23.13 -0.77 21.50
CA ASP A 473 23.73 -1.45 22.64
C ASP A 473 22.85 -2.63 23.12
N GLY A 474 23.44 -3.82 23.20
CA GLY A 474 22.73 -5.09 23.40
C GLY A 474 22.09 -5.67 22.13
N GLY A 475 22.28 -5.04 20.97
CA GLY A 475 21.96 -5.56 19.65
C GLY A 475 20.53 -6.08 19.48
N VAL A 476 20.41 -7.21 18.77
CA VAL A 476 19.13 -7.86 18.44
C VAL A 476 18.33 -8.23 19.70
N ASP A 477 18.98 -8.67 20.77
CA ASP A 477 18.31 -9.10 22.01
C ASP A 477 17.67 -7.94 22.76
N GLU A 478 18.34 -6.78 22.79
CA GLU A 478 17.76 -5.55 23.33
C GLU A 478 16.56 -5.10 22.49
N LEU A 479 16.71 -5.09 21.16
CA LEU A 479 15.65 -4.70 20.24
C LEU A 479 14.39 -5.58 20.42
N ASP A 480 14.57 -6.89 20.48
CA ASP A 480 13.50 -7.85 20.71
C ASP A 480 12.78 -7.62 22.05
N ARG A 481 13.52 -7.31 23.12
CA ARG A 481 12.90 -6.99 24.42
C ARG A 481 12.06 -5.72 24.35
N ARG A 482 12.50 -4.69 23.62
CA ARG A 482 11.73 -3.45 23.41
C ARG A 482 10.46 -3.68 22.59
N PHE A 483 10.54 -4.47 21.52
CA PHE A 483 9.37 -4.87 20.74
C PHE A 483 8.35 -5.66 21.57
N LYS A 484 8.81 -6.59 22.43
CA LYS A 484 7.96 -7.35 23.37
C LYS A 484 7.30 -6.45 24.42
N ALA A 485 8.00 -5.43 24.89
CA ALA A 485 7.50 -4.49 25.91
C ALA A 485 6.64 -3.36 25.34
N MET A 486 6.59 -3.19 24.01
CA MET A 486 5.86 -2.11 23.34
C MET A 486 4.36 -2.11 23.70
N PRO A 487 3.76 -0.95 24.04
CA PRO A 487 2.32 -0.86 24.30
C PRO A 487 1.48 -1.33 23.12
N SER A 488 0.37 -2.02 23.42
CA SER A 488 -0.60 -2.44 22.39
C SER A 488 -1.45 -1.27 21.90
N HIS A 489 -1.89 -1.31 20.65
CA HIS A 489 -2.87 -0.40 20.06
C HIS A 489 -3.72 -1.16 19.02
N PRO A 490 -5.01 -0.86 18.80
CA PRO A 490 -5.83 -1.55 17.80
C PRO A 490 -5.21 -1.58 16.39
N GLY A 491 -4.66 -0.44 15.95
CA GLY A 491 -3.98 -0.32 14.64
C GLY A 491 -2.51 -0.80 14.59
N LEU A 492 -2.03 -1.54 15.60
CA LEU A 492 -0.64 -1.99 15.70
C LEU A 492 -0.53 -3.47 16.04
N ARG A 493 0.11 -4.25 15.15
CA ARG A 493 0.51 -5.64 15.40
C ARG A 493 1.55 -5.68 16.52
N HIS A 494 1.33 -6.57 17.49
CA HIS A 494 2.25 -6.74 18.61
C HIS A 494 3.18 -7.94 18.41
N PHE A 495 4.50 -7.70 18.37
CA PHE A 495 5.54 -8.71 18.19
C PHE A 495 5.85 -9.43 19.50
N LYS A 496 4.94 -10.32 19.92
CA LYS A 496 5.01 -11.06 21.21
C LYS A 496 6.31 -11.84 21.44
N ARG A 497 6.98 -12.27 20.36
CA ARG A 497 8.22 -13.04 20.41
C ARG A 497 9.44 -12.23 19.97
N GLY A 498 9.32 -10.92 19.77
CA GLY A 498 10.34 -10.09 19.12
C GLY A 498 10.23 -10.18 17.59
N ILE A 499 11.16 -9.53 16.90
CA ILE A 499 11.25 -9.50 15.43
C ILE A 499 12.29 -10.49 14.89
N SER A 500 13.27 -10.90 15.71
CA SER A 500 14.35 -11.80 15.29
C SER A 500 13.89 -13.19 14.84
N LEU A 501 12.77 -13.68 15.38
CA LEU A 501 12.21 -15.01 15.08
C LEU A 501 11.27 -15.02 13.86
N VAL A 502 11.05 -13.88 13.20
CA VAL A 502 10.23 -13.79 12.00
C VAL A 502 11.10 -14.17 10.80
N SER A 503 10.95 -15.41 10.32
CA SER A 503 11.73 -15.94 9.20
C SER A 503 11.14 -15.59 7.83
N GLN A 504 9.81 -15.49 7.74
CA GLN A 504 9.08 -15.12 6.54
C GLN A 504 8.30 -13.85 6.82
N TRP A 505 8.86 -12.73 6.39
CA TRP A 505 8.22 -11.44 6.54
C TRP A 505 7.23 -11.18 5.41
N THR A 506 6.05 -10.71 5.77
CA THR A 506 5.01 -10.22 4.84
C THR A 506 5.05 -8.69 4.73
N GLY A 507 4.49 -8.13 3.65
CA GLY A 507 4.37 -6.66 3.46
C GLY A 507 3.71 -5.97 4.66
N THR A 508 2.67 -6.58 5.21
CA THR A 508 1.97 -6.07 6.41
C THR A 508 2.89 -6.05 7.64
N GLU A 509 3.75 -7.05 7.82
CA GLU A 509 4.69 -7.10 8.95
C GLU A 509 5.79 -6.05 8.85
N TYR A 510 6.31 -5.78 7.64
CA TYR A 510 7.26 -4.68 7.42
C TYR A 510 6.64 -3.35 7.85
N LYS A 511 5.45 -3.03 7.32
CA LYS A 511 4.72 -1.80 7.66
C LYS A 511 4.51 -1.67 9.17
N HIS A 512 4.13 -2.73 9.87
CA HIS A 512 3.96 -2.69 11.34
C HIS A 512 5.26 -2.53 12.14
N MET A 513 6.38 -3.03 11.63
CA MET A 513 7.70 -2.80 12.23
C MET A 513 8.09 -1.32 12.11
N GLU A 514 7.90 -0.73 10.93
CA GLU A 514 8.19 0.70 10.65
C GLU A 514 7.48 1.63 11.63
N LYS A 515 6.22 1.34 11.97
CA LYS A 515 5.40 2.16 12.90
C LYS A 515 6.06 2.42 14.26
N VAL A 516 6.99 1.57 14.69
CA VAL A 516 7.60 1.68 16.03
C VAL A 516 9.12 1.62 16.02
N PHE A 517 9.76 1.41 14.86
CA PHE A 517 11.18 1.11 14.79
C PHE A 517 12.06 2.23 15.34
N VAL A 518 11.91 3.48 14.87
CA VAL A 518 12.67 4.64 15.40
C VAL A 518 12.54 4.73 16.92
N GLY A 519 11.33 4.58 17.44
CA GLY A 519 11.08 4.62 18.89
C GLY A 519 11.70 3.44 19.65
N ALA A 520 11.72 2.24 19.06
CA ALA A 520 12.40 1.07 19.61
C ALA A 520 13.93 1.23 19.66
N MET A 521 14.52 2.04 18.77
CA MET A 521 15.97 2.29 18.75
C MET A 521 16.42 3.35 19.79
N THR A 522 15.51 4.14 20.37
CA THR A 522 15.88 5.27 21.23
C THR A 522 16.64 4.90 22.51
N GLY A 523 17.58 5.74 22.95
CA GLY A 523 18.26 5.63 24.26
C GLY A 523 19.39 4.61 24.35
N GLY A 524 19.41 3.58 23.49
CA GLY A 524 20.50 2.57 23.41
C GLY A 524 21.49 2.82 22.26
N ILE A 525 21.35 3.93 21.55
CA ILE A 525 22.21 4.35 20.45
C ILE A 525 23.18 5.42 20.98
N SER A 526 24.47 5.24 20.77
CA SER A 526 25.52 6.17 21.24
C SER A 526 25.60 7.42 20.37
N ASP A 527 25.62 7.25 19.04
CA ASP A 527 25.67 8.34 18.09
C ASP A 527 24.26 8.72 17.59
N PRO A 528 23.75 9.94 17.87
CA PRO A 528 22.43 10.36 17.43
C PRO A 528 22.25 10.39 15.91
N GLU A 529 23.32 10.44 15.11
CA GLU A 529 23.26 10.39 13.65
C GLU A 529 22.65 9.08 13.13
N VAL A 530 22.83 7.97 13.84
CA VAL A 530 22.18 6.70 13.49
C VAL A 530 20.66 6.85 13.50
N LEU A 531 20.11 7.48 14.54
CA LEU A 531 18.65 7.72 14.62
C LEU A 531 18.19 8.70 13.56
N LEU A 532 18.96 9.73 13.24
CA LEU A 532 18.64 10.69 12.19
C LEU A 532 18.60 10.02 10.82
N ALA A 533 19.56 9.14 10.50
CA ALA A 533 19.58 8.38 9.25
C ALA A 533 18.40 7.40 9.15
N VAL A 534 18.09 6.67 10.23
CA VAL A 534 16.93 5.74 10.26
C VAL A 534 15.62 6.50 10.12
N ARG A 535 15.48 7.62 10.82
CA ARG A 535 14.30 8.49 10.75
C ARG A 535 14.12 9.05 9.36
N ALA A 536 15.20 9.49 8.70
CA ALA A 536 15.18 10.00 7.34
C ALA A 536 14.62 8.96 6.35
N VAL A 537 15.03 7.69 6.47
CA VAL A 537 14.46 6.59 5.67
C VAL A 537 12.97 6.41 5.94
N LEU A 538 12.54 6.41 7.21
CA LEU A 538 11.11 6.29 7.53
C LEU A 538 10.29 7.50 7.07
N ASP A 539 10.79 8.72 7.24
CA ASP A 539 10.12 9.93 6.76
C ASP A 539 9.95 9.87 5.24
N PHE A 540 10.98 9.45 4.50
CA PHE A 540 10.90 9.23 3.06
C PHE A 540 9.83 8.21 2.69
N ILE A 541 9.78 7.06 3.38
CA ILE A 541 8.77 6.02 3.15
C ILE A 541 7.36 6.59 3.37
N TYR A 542 7.14 7.33 4.45
CA TYR A 542 5.83 7.89 4.77
C TYR A 542 5.40 8.99 3.79
N TYR A 543 6.33 9.83 3.35
CA TYR A 543 6.05 10.81 2.30
C TYR A 543 5.75 10.13 0.96
N ALA A 544 6.49 9.09 0.59
CA ALA A 544 6.29 8.37 -0.67
C ALA A 544 4.91 7.69 -0.77
N HIS A 545 4.25 7.42 0.37
CA HIS A 545 2.90 6.86 0.46
C HIS A 545 1.78 7.89 0.31
N PHE A 546 2.10 9.17 0.11
CA PHE A 546 1.04 10.15 -0.03
C PHE A 546 0.23 9.90 -1.32
N GLU A 547 -1.10 9.83 -1.19
CA GLU A 547 -2.12 9.74 -2.23
C GLU A 547 -2.38 11.11 -2.91
N ALA A 548 -1.75 12.18 -2.42
CA ALA A 548 -1.68 13.47 -3.08
C ALA A 548 -0.44 14.24 -2.61
N HIS A 549 0.33 14.75 -3.56
CA HIS A 549 1.54 15.53 -3.33
C HIS A 549 1.36 16.98 -3.80
N SER A 550 1.70 17.96 -2.95
CA SER A 550 2.05 19.31 -3.41
C SER A 550 3.56 19.47 -3.60
N ASP A 551 3.98 20.55 -4.26
CA ASP A 551 5.41 20.91 -4.33
C ASP A 551 6.07 20.95 -2.94
N ASP A 552 5.39 21.47 -1.91
CA ASP A 552 5.89 21.43 -0.52
C ASP A 552 6.15 20.00 -0.03
N SER A 553 5.20 19.09 -0.25
CA SER A 553 5.35 17.70 0.21
C SER A 553 6.44 16.95 -0.57
N LEU A 554 6.66 17.29 -1.84
CA LEU A 554 7.76 16.76 -2.64
C LEU A 554 9.11 17.31 -2.15
N ALA A 555 9.16 18.58 -1.74
CA ALA A 555 10.33 19.15 -1.08
C ALA A 555 10.63 18.45 0.25
N CYS A 556 9.60 18.11 1.05
CA CYS A 556 9.77 17.30 2.26
C CYS A 556 10.28 15.88 1.96
N LEU A 557 9.77 15.24 0.89
CA LEU A 557 10.23 13.92 0.43
C LEU A 557 11.73 13.97 0.07
N ASP A 558 12.15 14.95 -0.73
CA ASP A 558 13.55 15.15 -1.13
C ASP A 558 14.46 15.51 0.04
N ALA A 559 13.98 16.36 0.95
CA ALA A 559 14.71 16.72 2.17
C ALA A 559 14.92 15.52 3.10
N ALA A 560 13.92 14.63 3.21
CA ALA A 560 14.06 13.39 3.98
C ALA A 560 15.18 12.50 3.39
N TRP A 561 15.24 12.35 2.07
CA TRP A 561 16.28 11.56 1.43
C TRP A 561 17.67 12.21 1.54
N THR A 562 17.73 13.53 1.41
CA THR A 562 18.95 14.32 1.62
C THR A 562 19.48 14.13 3.04
N ALA A 563 18.61 14.18 4.05
CA ALA A 563 18.98 13.92 5.44
C ALA A 563 19.56 12.52 5.65
N PHE A 564 19.06 11.50 4.94
CA PHE A 564 19.66 10.17 4.96
C PHE A 564 21.10 10.22 4.43
N HIS A 565 21.34 10.86 3.29
CA HIS A 565 22.69 10.99 2.73
C HIS A 565 23.63 11.82 3.61
N THR A 566 23.12 12.82 4.34
CA THR A 566 23.90 13.60 5.31
C THR A 566 24.40 12.72 6.47
N HIS A 567 23.55 11.84 7.01
CA HIS A 567 23.86 11.11 8.24
C HIS A 567 24.32 9.66 8.03
N LYS A 568 24.14 9.05 6.85
CA LYS A 568 24.48 7.63 6.58
C LYS A 568 25.94 7.26 6.88
N HIS A 569 26.87 8.22 6.81
CA HIS A 569 28.29 7.97 7.02
C HIS A 569 28.62 7.47 8.45
N VAL A 570 27.73 7.71 9.41
CA VAL A 570 27.83 7.13 10.75
C VAL A 570 27.95 5.61 10.73
N PHE A 571 27.29 4.90 9.79
CA PHE A 571 27.41 3.44 9.70
C PHE A 571 28.79 2.99 9.18
N ILE A 572 29.54 3.85 8.49
CA ILE A 572 30.93 3.57 8.13
C ILE A 572 31.84 3.83 9.34
N GLN A 573 31.60 4.93 10.06
CA GLN A 573 32.36 5.30 11.26
C GLN A 573 32.24 4.23 12.37
N GLU A 574 31.05 3.66 12.54
CA GLU A 574 30.76 2.56 13.46
C GLU A 574 31.24 1.19 12.95
N GLY A 575 31.87 1.12 11.77
CA GLY A 575 32.38 -0.12 11.18
C GLY A 575 31.30 -1.10 10.71
N VAL A 576 30.05 -0.65 10.58
CA VAL A 576 28.91 -1.47 10.16
C VAL A 576 28.92 -1.70 8.65
N ARG A 577 29.49 -0.77 7.87
CA ARG A 577 29.61 -0.85 6.40
C ARG A 577 30.87 -0.18 5.86
N GLU A 578 31.25 -0.57 4.65
CA GLU A 578 32.33 0.08 3.89
C GLU A 578 31.81 1.12 2.89
N HIS A 579 30.71 0.83 2.20
CA HIS A 579 30.11 1.70 1.19
C HIS A 579 28.58 1.53 1.08
N PHE A 580 27.96 2.44 0.30
CA PHE A 580 26.51 2.49 0.07
C PHE A 580 26.08 2.25 -1.37
N ASN A 581 26.98 1.82 -2.26
CA ASN A 581 26.69 1.50 -3.68
C ASN A 581 25.68 0.35 -3.83
N ILE A 582 24.43 0.66 -3.56
CA ILE A 582 23.28 -0.24 -3.52
C ILE A 582 22.25 0.35 -4.48
N PRO A 583 21.89 -0.33 -5.58
CA PRO A 583 20.96 0.20 -6.57
C PRO A 583 19.61 0.64 -5.99
N LYS A 584 19.13 -0.06 -4.95
CA LYS A 584 17.88 0.28 -4.25
C LYS A 584 17.92 1.62 -3.50
N ILE A 585 19.11 2.04 -3.04
CA ILE A 585 19.31 3.38 -2.45
C ILE A 585 19.28 4.43 -3.56
N HIS A 586 20.05 4.24 -4.64
CA HIS A 586 20.08 5.18 -5.74
C HIS A 586 18.69 5.41 -6.34
N SER A 587 17.92 4.34 -6.53
CA SER A 587 16.58 4.40 -7.13
C SER A 587 15.57 5.21 -6.31
N ALA A 588 15.83 5.50 -5.03
CA ALA A 588 14.99 6.41 -4.25
C ALA A 588 14.99 7.85 -4.83
N LEU A 589 16.10 8.27 -5.47
CA LEU A 589 16.19 9.57 -6.16
C LEU A 589 15.19 9.70 -7.32
N HIS A 590 14.68 8.60 -7.85
CA HIS A 590 13.73 8.61 -8.95
C HIS A 590 12.26 8.78 -8.52
N TYR A 591 11.95 8.74 -7.21
CA TYR A 591 10.57 8.90 -6.73
C TYR A 591 9.99 10.26 -7.09
N LEU A 592 10.72 11.35 -6.81
CA LEU A 592 10.25 12.71 -7.07
C LEU A 592 9.92 12.90 -8.56
N LEU A 593 10.82 12.46 -9.45
CA LEU A 593 10.61 12.55 -10.89
C LEU A 593 9.42 11.71 -11.35
N SER A 594 9.30 10.48 -10.86
CA SER A 594 8.18 9.60 -11.18
C SER A 594 6.85 10.18 -10.70
N ILE A 595 6.81 10.78 -9.50
CA ILE A 595 5.59 11.39 -8.97
C ILE A 595 5.13 12.56 -9.84
N ARG A 596 6.05 13.46 -10.21
CA ARG A 596 5.73 14.58 -11.10
C ARG A 596 5.23 14.13 -12.47
N LYS A 597 5.84 13.06 -13.01
CA LYS A 597 5.45 12.52 -14.32
C LYS A 597 4.12 11.77 -14.30
N LEU A 598 3.90 10.89 -13.33
CA LEU A 598 2.87 9.85 -13.40
C LEU A 598 1.79 9.94 -12.32
N GLY A 599 1.89 10.90 -11.38
CA GLY A 599 1.04 10.94 -10.18
C GLY A 599 1.64 10.15 -9.01
N THR A 600 0.87 9.92 -7.97
CA THR A 600 1.32 9.30 -6.72
C THR A 600 1.60 7.82 -6.86
N THR A 601 2.42 7.28 -5.96
CA THR A 601 2.98 5.94 -6.10
C THR A 601 1.97 4.82 -5.92
N ASP A 602 0.82 5.08 -5.29
CA ASP A 602 -0.29 4.13 -5.15
C ASP A 602 -0.93 3.76 -6.50
N GLY A 603 -0.86 4.65 -7.49
CA GLY A 603 -1.35 4.40 -8.84
C GLY A 603 -0.52 3.38 -9.64
N TYR A 604 0.71 3.08 -9.23
CA TYR A 604 1.63 2.20 -9.96
C TYR A 604 2.52 1.31 -9.07
N ASN A 605 2.05 0.94 -7.89
CA ASN A 605 2.79 0.02 -6.99
C ASN A 605 2.53 -1.47 -7.30
N THR A 606 3.45 -2.34 -6.85
CA THR A 606 3.37 -3.80 -7.04
C THR A 606 2.37 -4.52 -6.14
N GLU A 607 1.79 -3.86 -5.13
CA GLU A 607 0.87 -4.54 -4.20
C GLU A 607 -0.39 -5.03 -4.93
N HIS A 608 -0.86 -4.27 -5.92
CA HIS A 608 -2.00 -4.65 -6.76
C HIS A 608 -1.66 -5.84 -7.66
N SER A 609 -0.49 -5.85 -8.30
CA SER A 609 -0.10 -6.93 -9.19
C SER A 609 0.20 -8.24 -8.45
N GLU A 610 0.77 -8.18 -7.24
CA GLU A 610 0.94 -9.36 -6.39
C GLU A 610 -0.42 -10.00 -6.03
N ARG A 611 -1.44 -9.16 -5.76
CA ARG A 611 -2.81 -9.64 -5.53
C ARG A 611 -3.40 -10.29 -6.79
N PHE A 612 -3.19 -9.72 -7.97
CA PHE A 612 -3.60 -10.33 -9.24
C PHE A 612 -2.92 -11.68 -9.49
N HIS A 613 -1.66 -11.85 -9.10
CA HIS A 613 -0.99 -13.15 -9.20
C HIS A 613 -1.67 -14.21 -8.29
N ILE A 614 -2.14 -13.82 -7.11
CA ILE A 614 -2.94 -14.70 -6.23
C ILE A 614 -4.28 -15.03 -6.88
N ASP A 615 -5.01 -14.01 -7.30
CA ASP A 615 -6.39 -14.13 -7.76
C ASP A 615 -6.50 -14.84 -9.11
N TYR A 616 -5.63 -14.50 -10.07
CA TYR A 616 -5.74 -15.01 -11.43
C TYR A 616 -4.88 -16.25 -11.70
N ALA A 617 -3.72 -16.38 -11.06
CA ALA A 617 -2.85 -17.54 -11.28
C ALA A 617 -3.00 -18.62 -10.19
N LYS A 618 -2.78 -18.29 -8.91
CA LYS A 618 -2.74 -19.30 -7.83
C LYS A 618 -4.11 -19.92 -7.58
N ARG A 619 -5.18 -19.12 -7.51
CA ARG A 619 -6.55 -19.62 -7.36
C ARG A 619 -7.01 -20.41 -8.59
N GLY A 620 -6.78 -19.89 -9.79
CA GLY A 620 -7.07 -20.60 -11.04
C GLY A 620 -6.34 -21.96 -11.11
N TYR A 621 -5.03 -21.97 -10.81
CA TYR A 621 -4.26 -23.21 -10.76
C TYR A 621 -4.86 -24.17 -9.72
N THR A 622 -5.21 -23.69 -8.53
CA THR A 622 -5.84 -24.48 -7.45
C THR A 622 -7.17 -25.09 -7.86
N ALA A 623 -7.98 -24.36 -8.64
CA ALA A 623 -9.26 -24.85 -9.16
C ALA A 623 -9.11 -25.89 -10.30
N SER A 624 -7.95 -25.96 -10.96
CA SER A 624 -7.67 -26.91 -12.03
C SER A 624 -7.41 -28.34 -11.51
N ASN A 625 -7.52 -29.32 -12.41
CA ASN A 625 -7.12 -30.71 -12.12
C ASN A 625 -5.60 -30.97 -12.17
N LYS A 626 -4.79 -29.90 -12.34
CA LYS A 626 -3.31 -29.94 -12.43
C LYS A 626 -2.75 -30.66 -13.67
N ARG A 627 -3.58 -30.96 -14.67
CA ARG A 627 -3.17 -31.54 -15.96
C ARG A 627 -3.63 -30.63 -17.09
N ALA A 628 -2.75 -30.24 -18.01
CA ALA A 628 -3.08 -29.25 -19.05
C ALA A 628 -3.85 -28.04 -18.46
N PHE A 629 -3.31 -27.50 -17.37
CA PHE A 629 -4.06 -26.65 -16.46
C PHE A 629 -4.29 -25.23 -17.01
N ILE A 630 -3.48 -24.76 -17.97
CA ILE A 630 -3.56 -23.39 -18.50
C ILE A 630 -4.91 -23.16 -19.17
N LYS A 631 -5.35 -24.05 -20.06
CA LYS A 631 -6.69 -24.00 -20.67
C LYS A 631 -7.84 -24.08 -19.65
N GLN A 632 -7.65 -24.80 -18.56
CA GLN A 632 -8.66 -24.84 -17.49
C GLN A 632 -8.68 -23.53 -16.70
N MET A 633 -7.52 -22.91 -16.50
CA MET A 633 -7.41 -21.60 -15.87
C MET A 633 -8.08 -20.51 -16.69
N THR A 634 -7.90 -20.49 -18.02
CA THR A 634 -8.55 -19.48 -18.89
C THR A 634 -10.08 -19.60 -18.83
N VAL A 635 -10.63 -20.81 -18.90
CA VAL A 635 -12.08 -21.05 -18.71
C VAL A 635 -12.55 -20.66 -17.32
N TRP A 636 -11.74 -20.91 -16.28
CA TRP A 636 -12.08 -20.50 -14.92
C TRP A 636 -12.11 -18.97 -14.80
N LEU A 637 -11.14 -18.26 -15.37
CA LEU A 637 -11.07 -16.80 -15.40
C LEU A 637 -12.26 -16.19 -16.12
N ASP A 638 -12.60 -16.68 -17.31
CA ASP A 638 -13.76 -16.20 -18.08
C ASP A 638 -15.06 -16.27 -17.26
N ARG A 639 -15.22 -17.32 -16.44
CA ARG A 639 -16.40 -17.48 -15.59
C ARG A 639 -16.40 -16.53 -14.40
N GLN A 640 -15.25 -16.28 -13.76
CA GLN A 640 -15.17 -15.31 -12.67
C GLN A 640 -15.51 -13.91 -13.19
N GLU A 641 -14.90 -13.52 -14.32
CA GLU A 641 -15.14 -12.23 -14.95
C GLU A 641 -16.57 -12.05 -15.44
N ALA A 642 -17.17 -13.11 -16.02
CA ALA A 642 -18.57 -13.07 -16.42
C ALA A 642 -19.50 -12.81 -15.22
N ILE A 643 -19.21 -13.40 -14.06
CA ILE A 643 -19.97 -13.15 -12.83
C ILE A 643 -19.78 -11.71 -12.35
N ASP A 644 -18.54 -11.21 -12.30
CA ASP A 644 -18.26 -9.85 -11.86
C ASP A 644 -18.87 -8.79 -12.80
N ARG A 645 -18.77 -9.01 -14.11
CA ARG A 645 -19.37 -8.14 -15.12
C ARG A 645 -20.89 -8.15 -15.06
N PHE A 646 -21.51 -9.31 -14.83
CA PHE A 646 -22.97 -9.38 -14.70
C PHE A 646 -23.45 -8.73 -13.41
N GLN A 647 -22.72 -8.89 -12.30
CA GLN A 647 -23.00 -8.16 -11.05
C GLN A 647 -22.96 -6.64 -11.29
N ALA A 648 -21.90 -6.14 -11.93
CA ALA A 648 -21.76 -4.74 -12.30
C ALA A 648 -22.92 -4.22 -13.17
N TYR A 649 -23.38 -5.05 -14.11
CA TYR A 649 -24.57 -4.75 -14.91
C TYR A 649 -25.84 -4.67 -14.06
N LEU A 650 -26.06 -5.61 -13.13
CA LEU A 650 -27.23 -5.60 -12.25
C LEU A 650 -27.23 -4.38 -11.34
N ASP A 651 -26.07 -4.01 -10.77
CA ASP A 651 -25.93 -2.83 -9.92
C ASP A 651 -26.25 -1.54 -10.69
N TRP A 652 -25.89 -1.49 -11.98
CA TRP A 652 -26.22 -0.39 -12.89
C TRP A 652 -27.70 -0.39 -13.32
N ALA A 653 -28.26 -1.57 -13.62
CA ALA A 653 -29.62 -1.72 -14.15
C ALA A 653 -30.70 -1.56 -13.07
N GLU A 654 -30.39 -1.96 -11.83
CA GLU A 654 -31.31 -1.96 -10.69
C GLU A 654 -30.70 -1.28 -9.43
N PRO A 655 -30.40 0.04 -9.47
CA PRO A 655 -29.66 0.73 -8.39
C PRO A 655 -30.39 0.77 -7.04
N LEU A 656 -31.71 0.59 -7.04
CA LEU A 656 -32.54 0.61 -5.83
C LEU A 656 -32.45 -0.69 -5.02
N LEU A 657 -31.89 -1.76 -5.60
CA LEU A 657 -31.77 -3.08 -4.95
C LEU A 657 -30.35 -3.36 -4.42
N SER A 658 -29.35 -2.58 -4.85
CA SER A 658 -27.94 -2.68 -4.42
C SER A 658 -27.63 -1.90 -3.13
N GLY A 659 -28.63 -1.25 -2.51
CA GLY A 659 -28.49 -0.56 -1.22
C GLY A 659 -28.25 -1.47 0.01
N SER A 660 -28.21 -2.80 -0.17
CA SER A 660 -27.71 -3.73 0.83
C SER A 660 -26.21 -3.93 0.61
N ASP A 661 -25.42 -3.19 1.38
CA ASP A 661 -23.98 -3.30 1.54
C ASP A 661 -23.50 -4.77 1.56
N ASN A 662 -23.00 -5.28 0.42
CA ASN A 662 -22.27 -6.55 0.32
C ASN A 662 -20.77 -6.31 0.55
N GLY A 663 -20.44 -5.54 1.58
CA GLY A 663 -19.12 -5.57 2.18
C GLY A 663 -18.88 -6.98 2.70
N TRP A 664 -17.98 -7.71 2.06
CA TRP A 664 -17.34 -8.86 2.69
C TRP A 664 -16.61 -8.32 3.91
N GLU A 665 -17.28 -8.36 5.06
CA GLU A 665 -16.68 -8.14 6.35
C GLU A 665 -15.57 -9.18 6.52
N ASP A 666 -14.35 -8.69 6.74
CA ASP A 666 -13.34 -9.48 7.43
C ASP A 666 -13.98 -10.03 8.70
N GLU A 667 -14.14 -11.36 8.76
CA GLU A 667 -14.58 -12.05 9.96
C GLU A 667 -13.63 -11.72 11.13
N GLU A 668 -14.09 -10.88 12.04
CA GLU A 668 -14.08 -11.10 13.49
C GLU A 668 -14.70 -9.87 14.19
N ASP A 669 -16.02 -9.88 14.41
CA ASP A 669 -16.63 -9.30 15.60
C ASP A 669 -18.13 -9.65 15.61
N GLU A 670 -18.54 -10.55 16.50
CA GLU A 670 -19.94 -10.74 16.88
C GLU A 670 -20.49 -9.42 17.45
N ASP A 671 -21.29 -8.67 16.70
CA ASP A 671 -21.96 -7.47 17.23
C ASP A 671 -23.46 -7.48 16.90
N GLY A 672 -24.26 -7.34 17.96
CA GLY A 672 -25.68 -7.01 17.87
C GLY A 672 -25.90 -5.50 17.69
N ASP A 673 -27.06 -5.17 17.12
CA ASP A 673 -27.62 -3.85 16.78
C ASP A 673 -26.95 -2.61 17.43
N ILE A 674 -26.42 -1.73 16.57
CA ILE A 674 -25.75 -0.46 16.91
C ILE A 674 -26.77 0.71 16.92
N ILE A 675 -26.61 1.69 17.83
CA ILE A 675 -27.39 2.95 17.78
C ILE A 675 -26.61 3.99 16.96
N MET A 676 -27.23 4.45 15.87
CA MET A 676 -26.91 5.73 15.24
C MET A 676 -27.41 6.86 16.14
N GLY A 677 -26.55 7.83 16.47
CA GLY A 677 -27.03 9.06 17.12
C GLY A 677 -28.00 9.77 16.17
N HIS A 678 -29.28 9.82 16.53
CA HIS A 678 -30.36 10.35 15.69
C HIS A 678 -30.14 11.80 15.25
N SER A 679 -30.00 11.99 13.94
CA SER A 679 -30.80 12.91 13.13
C SER A 679 -31.12 12.16 11.84
N GLY A 680 -32.40 11.92 11.56
CA GLY A 680 -32.84 11.05 10.47
C GLY A 680 -32.82 11.74 9.11
N GLY A 681 -32.30 11.05 8.11
CA GLY A 681 -32.33 11.45 6.71
C GLY A 681 -31.33 10.64 5.90
N ASP A 682 -31.83 9.78 5.02
CA ASP A 682 -31.04 9.14 3.96
C ASP A 682 -30.38 10.23 3.11
N ASN A 683 -29.04 10.30 3.05
CA ASN A 683 -28.35 11.16 2.07
C ASN A 683 -26.85 10.89 1.95
N ARG A 684 -26.44 10.59 0.72
CA ARG A 684 -25.07 10.75 0.21
C ARG A 684 -24.67 12.23 0.37
N GLY A 685 -24.11 12.58 1.53
CA GLY A 685 -23.75 13.97 1.87
C GLY A 685 -23.66 14.29 3.37
N GLU A 686 -24.15 13.44 4.27
CA GLU A 686 -24.06 13.72 5.71
C GLU A 686 -22.67 13.42 6.29
N LYS A 687 -22.15 14.37 7.10
CA LYS A 687 -20.91 14.19 7.85
C LYS A 687 -21.07 13.00 8.81
N PRO A 688 -20.06 12.11 8.93
CA PRO A 688 -20.13 11.00 9.89
C PRO A 688 -20.36 11.55 11.30
N PRO A 689 -21.10 10.81 12.16
CA PRO A 689 -21.34 11.24 13.53
C PRO A 689 -20.00 11.42 14.26
N PRO A 690 -19.92 12.30 15.29
CA PRO A 690 -18.65 12.58 15.97
C PRO A 690 -18.03 11.34 16.62
N TYR A 691 -18.84 10.35 16.97
CA TYR A 691 -18.42 9.05 17.50
C TYR A 691 -19.50 7.98 17.30
N MET A 692 -19.14 6.71 17.46
CA MET A 692 -20.06 5.57 17.60
C MET A 692 -19.77 4.77 18.88
N VAL A 693 -20.84 4.27 19.51
CA VAL A 693 -20.80 3.35 20.64
C VAL A 693 -21.85 2.27 20.48
N ALA A 694 -21.67 1.13 21.16
CA ALA A 694 -22.68 0.08 21.18
C ALA A 694 -24.03 0.60 21.71
N LYS A 695 -25.14 0.04 21.22
CA LYS A 695 -26.50 0.38 21.67
C LYS A 695 -26.67 0.21 23.17
N THR A 696 -26.18 -0.92 23.68
CA THR A 696 -26.23 -1.26 25.09
C THR A 696 -24.80 -1.35 25.63
N PRO A 697 -24.49 -0.72 26.78
CA PRO A 697 -23.17 -0.85 27.40
C PRO A 697 -22.84 -2.30 27.71
N GLY A 698 -21.68 -2.77 27.25
CA GLY A 698 -21.28 -4.18 27.39
C GLY A 698 -20.87 -4.61 28.80
N LEU A 699 -20.79 -3.68 29.76
CA LEU A 699 -20.45 -3.93 31.17
C LEU A 699 -21.44 -3.16 32.08
N SER A 700 -22.48 -3.83 32.57
CA SER A 700 -23.52 -3.21 33.39
C SER A 700 -23.33 -3.46 34.89
N GLY A 701 -23.76 -2.52 35.72
CA GLY A 701 -23.85 -2.71 37.17
C GLY A 701 -22.51 -2.64 37.92
N ILE A 702 -21.49 -2.04 37.31
CA ILE A 702 -20.15 -1.88 37.91
C ILE A 702 -20.22 -0.84 39.03
N THR A 703 -19.80 -1.22 40.24
CA THR A 703 -19.76 -0.30 41.39
C THR A 703 -18.59 0.68 41.31
N VAL A 704 -18.68 1.83 41.98
CA VAL A 704 -17.55 2.76 42.10
C VAL A 704 -16.31 2.09 42.71
N GLN A 705 -16.49 1.20 43.70
CA GLN A 705 -15.38 0.43 44.25
C GLN A 705 -14.68 -0.45 43.20
N GLN A 706 -15.44 -1.05 42.27
CA GLN A 706 -14.87 -1.81 41.15
C GLN A 706 -14.21 -0.91 40.10
N LEU A 707 -14.74 0.28 39.85
CA LEU A 707 -14.07 1.28 38.99
C LEU A 707 -12.70 1.66 39.55
N GLU A 708 -12.60 1.89 40.85
CA GLU A 708 -11.32 2.22 41.49
C GLU A 708 -10.35 1.05 41.48
N LYS A 709 -10.82 -0.17 41.76
CA LYS A 709 -9.98 -1.37 41.87
C LYS A 709 -9.57 -1.96 40.51
N ASP A 710 -10.54 -2.23 39.65
CA ASP A 710 -10.33 -3.02 38.43
C ASP A 710 -9.99 -2.11 37.23
N PHE A 711 -10.57 -0.90 37.21
CA PHE A 711 -10.31 0.11 36.18
C PHE A 711 -9.31 1.17 36.61
N GLY A 712 -8.86 1.23 37.88
CA GLY A 712 -7.88 2.21 38.34
C GLY A 712 -8.40 3.66 38.37
N CYS A 713 -9.71 3.87 38.37
CA CYS A 713 -10.35 5.19 38.36
C CYS A 713 -10.27 5.91 39.73
N THR A 714 -9.07 6.20 40.22
CA THR A 714 -8.84 6.75 41.56
C THR A 714 -9.61 8.07 41.86
N ASN A 715 -10.25 8.16 43.04
CA ASN A 715 -11.09 9.30 43.43
C ASN A 715 -12.24 9.57 42.45
N PHE A 716 -12.87 8.50 41.95
CA PHE A 716 -13.90 8.58 40.92
C PHE A 716 -15.03 9.57 41.26
N ILE A 717 -15.53 9.50 42.51
CA ILE A 717 -16.65 10.34 42.99
C ILE A 717 -16.31 11.82 42.83
N ALA A 718 -15.15 12.25 43.33
CA ALA A 718 -14.72 13.64 43.26
C ALA A 718 -14.56 14.12 41.81
N ARG A 719 -14.09 13.26 40.89
CA ARG A 719 -13.97 13.61 39.47
C ARG A 719 -15.34 13.72 38.78
N LEU A 720 -16.30 12.88 39.17
CA LEU A 720 -17.65 12.92 38.66
C LEU A 720 -18.40 14.16 39.17
N GLU A 721 -18.26 14.50 40.44
CA GLU A 721 -18.81 15.73 41.01
C GLU A 721 -18.25 16.99 40.33
N ASP A 722 -16.93 17.04 40.09
CA ASP A 722 -16.29 18.15 39.37
C ASP A 722 -16.83 18.29 37.94
N TYR A 723 -17.00 17.17 37.23
CA TYR A 723 -17.59 17.15 35.90
C TYR A 723 -19.05 17.62 35.91
N LEU A 724 -19.88 17.06 36.79
CA LEU A 724 -21.30 17.39 36.90
C LEU A 724 -21.49 18.87 37.25
N ARG A 725 -20.70 19.42 38.17
CA ARG A 725 -20.73 20.85 38.53
C ARG A 725 -20.40 21.72 37.33
N THR A 726 -19.33 21.40 36.59
CA THR A 726 -18.90 22.15 35.40
C THR A 726 -19.93 22.08 34.27
N ALA A 727 -20.43 20.88 33.98
CA ALA A 727 -21.40 20.63 32.91
C ALA A 727 -22.79 21.21 33.22
N SER A 728 -23.15 21.36 34.51
CA SER A 728 -24.42 21.96 34.93
C SER A 728 -24.52 23.48 34.73
N ARG A 729 -23.41 24.18 34.41
CA ARG A 729 -23.37 25.64 34.19
C ARG A 729 -24.12 26.44 35.27
N SER A 730 -23.89 26.09 36.53
CA SER A 730 -24.52 26.71 37.71
C SER A 730 -26.02 26.42 37.92
N ARG A 731 -26.58 25.41 37.22
CA ARG A 731 -27.92 24.86 37.53
C ARG A 731 -27.83 23.85 38.69
N PRO A 732 -28.86 23.75 39.54
CA PRO A 732 -28.90 22.70 40.57
C PRO A 732 -28.85 21.31 39.93
N LEU A 733 -27.98 20.43 40.44
CA LEU A 733 -27.94 19.03 40.01
C LEU A 733 -29.24 18.31 40.41
N PRO A 734 -29.77 17.38 39.59
CA PRO A 734 -30.88 16.53 40.01
C PRO A 734 -30.55 15.74 41.28
N THR A 735 -31.54 15.43 42.12
CA THR A 735 -31.34 14.71 43.39
C THR A 735 -30.57 13.41 43.22
N ALA A 736 -30.83 12.67 42.12
CA ALA A 736 -30.10 11.43 41.81
C ALA A 736 -28.59 11.64 41.59
N ALA A 737 -28.17 12.83 41.15
CA ALA A 737 -26.78 13.19 40.92
C ALA A 737 -26.12 13.88 42.13
N GLN A 738 -26.87 14.14 43.23
CA GLN A 738 -26.36 14.75 44.45
C GLN A 738 -25.82 13.74 45.48
N PHE A 739 -26.24 12.47 45.40
CA PHE A 739 -25.91 11.42 46.37
C PHE A 739 -25.17 10.25 45.72
N ILE A 740 -23.91 10.48 45.34
CA ILE A 740 -23.04 9.46 44.73
C ILE A 740 -22.17 8.84 45.83
N HIS A 741 -22.23 7.51 45.97
CA HIS A 741 -21.50 6.76 46.99
C HIS A 741 -20.68 5.63 46.37
N THR A 742 -19.83 4.99 47.16
CA THR A 742 -18.95 3.89 46.71
C THR A 742 -19.71 2.66 46.19
N SER A 743 -20.97 2.49 46.61
CA SER A 743 -21.88 1.43 46.14
C SER A 743 -22.70 1.81 44.91
N SER A 744 -22.66 3.07 44.46
CA SER A 744 -23.35 3.52 43.24
C SER A 744 -22.86 2.72 42.04
N ARG A 745 -23.78 2.38 41.13
CA ARG A 745 -23.54 1.51 39.97
C ARG A 745 -23.63 2.27 38.66
N PHE A 746 -22.73 1.94 37.75
CA PHE A 746 -22.65 2.52 36.41
C PHE A 746 -22.59 1.43 35.35
N SER A 747 -23.02 1.80 34.14
CA SER A 747 -22.89 0.98 32.95
C SER A 747 -21.78 1.53 32.07
N LEU A 748 -20.92 0.66 31.57
CA LEU A 748 -19.70 1.01 30.84
C LEU A 748 -19.69 0.41 29.44
N TYR A 749 -19.13 1.18 28.52
CA TYR A 749 -18.80 0.72 27.18
C TYR A 749 -17.40 0.12 27.15
N LYS A 750 -17.23 -0.98 26.42
CA LYS A 750 -15.93 -1.64 26.24
C LYS A 750 -15.02 -0.87 25.27
N ARG A 751 -15.64 -0.23 24.27
CA ARG A 751 -14.97 0.50 23.19
C ARG A 751 -15.85 1.66 22.71
N ILE A 752 -15.22 2.69 22.15
CA ILE A 752 -15.85 3.72 21.32
C ILE A 752 -15.12 3.77 19.97
N HIS A 753 -15.80 4.27 18.95
CA HIS A 753 -15.18 4.63 17.68
C HIS A 753 -15.29 6.14 17.46
N VAL A 754 -14.20 6.76 17.05
CA VAL A 754 -14.17 8.14 16.53
C VAL A 754 -13.78 8.08 15.06
N PHE A 755 -14.03 9.15 14.31
CA PHE A 755 -13.75 9.19 12.89
C PHE A 755 -12.69 10.24 12.59
N LEU A 756 -11.62 9.82 11.92
CA LEU A 756 -10.59 10.75 11.50
C LEU A 756 -11.06 11.52 10.26
N PRO A 757 -10.71 12.82 10.14
CA PRO A 757 -11.06 13.59 8.95
C PRO A 757 -10.39 12.99 7.72
N ARG A 758 -11.05 13.10 6.56
CA ARG A 758 -10.43 12.79 5.27
C ARG A 758 -9.25 13.74 5.05
N LEU A 759 -8.15 13.19 4.54
CA LEU A 759 -6.95 13.92 4.18
C LEU A 759 -6.58 13.46 2.78
N ARG A 760 -6.51 14.36 1.81
CA ARG A 760 -6.12 14.00 0.45
C ARG A 760 -4.77 13.30 0.35
N GLN A 761 -3.84 13.62 1.24
CA GLN A 761 -2.54 12.99 1.25
C GLN A 761 -2.59 11.50 1.59
N VAL A 762 -3.57 10.99 2.35
CA VAL A 762 -3.43 9.64 2.96
C VAL A 762 -4.76 8.89 3.18
N ALA A 763 -5.88 9.51 2.86
CA ALA A 763 -7.23 8.99 3.06
C ALA A 763 -8.21 9.74 2.15
N ALA A 764 -7.89 9.91 0.87
CA ALA A 764 -8.74 10.64 -0.06
C ALA A 764 -10.10 9.95 -0.27
N ARG A 765 -10.10 8.61 -0.22
CA ARG A 765 -11.24 7.77 -0.64
C ARG A 765 -12.12 7.25 0.50
N SER A 766 -11.69 7.30 1.77
CA SER A 766 -12.47 6.74 2.89
C SER A 766 -12.29 7.47 4.22
N VAL A 767 -13.29 7.35 5.11
CA VAL A 767 -13.21 7.84 6.49
C VAL A 767 -12.62 6.74 7.36
N ILE A 768 -11.57 7.05 8.13
CA ILE A 768 -10.93 6.05 9.01
C ILE A 768 -11.72 5.94 10.31
N LYS A 769 -12.28 4.74 10.56
CA LYS A 769 -12.89 4.36 11.84
C LYS A 769 -11.79 4.05 12.87
N ASP A 770 -11.63 4.93 13.85
CA ASP A 770 -10.61 4.82 14.88
C ASP A 770 -11.18 4.26 16.19
N THR A 771 -10.64 3.13 16.65
CA THR A 771 -11.18 2.38 17.80
C THR A 771 -10.41 2.68 19.07
N ILE A 772 -11.12 2.98 20.16
CA ILE A 772 -10.56 3.25 21.49
C ILE A 772 -11.19 2.30 22.51
N ARG A 773 -10.38 1.52 23.21
CA ARG A 773 -10.84 0.51 24.18
C ARG A 773 -10.56 0.94 25.62
N ALA A 774 -11.48 0.56 26.50
CA ALA A 774 -11.36 0.71 27.95
C ALA A 774 -11.99 -0.50 28.66
N THR A 775 -11.21 -1.57 28.81
CA THR A 775 -11.65 -2.82 29.46
C THR A 775 -10.61 -3.31 30.47
N PRO A 776 -11.04 -3.75 31.66
CA PRO A 776 -10.14 -4.32 32.65
C PRO A 776 -9.76 -5.75 32.22
N MET A 777 -8.78 -6.33 32.91
CA MET A 777 -8.41 -7.72 32.71
C MET A 777 -9.60 -8.61 33.04
N GLN A 778 -9.91 -9.57 32.16
CA GLN A 778 -10.91 -10.60 32.42
C GLN A 778 -10.21 -11.93 32.71
N PRO A 779 -10.50 -12.56 33.87
CA PRO A 779 -9.93 -13.85 34.19
C PRO A 779 -10.45 -14.92 33.21
N ALA A 780 -9.68 -16.00 33.05
CA ALA A 780 -10.10 -17.14 32.24
C ALA A 780 -11.40 -17.74 32.80
N ARG A 781 -12.29 -18.15 31.91
CA ARG A 781 -13.54 -18.88 32.21
C ARG A 781 -13.51 -20.23 31.48
N PRO A 782 -14.32 -21.23 31.88
CA PRO A 782 -14.47 -22.43 31.08
C PRO A 782 -14.83 -22.03 29.63
N LEU A 783 -14.06 -22.52 28.65
CA LEU A 783 -14.14 -22.19 27.21
C LEU A 783 -13.58 -20.83 26.75
N HIS A 784 -13.22 -19.90 27.65
CA HIS A 784 -12.67 -18.58 27.28
C HIS A 784 -11.33 -18.30 27.97
N ARG A 785 -10.30 -18.02 27.17
CA ARG A 785 -8.98 -17.62 27.68
C ARG A 785 -9.06 -16.27 28.40
N ALA A 786 -8.11 -16.02 29.30
CA ALA A 786 -8.00 -14.72 29.97
C ALA A 786 -7.78 -13.61 28.93
N VAL A 787 -8.53 -12.51 29.05
CA VAL A 787 -8.43 -11.34 28.19
C VAL A 787 -7.62 -10.28 28.93
N PRO A 788 -6.52 -9.75 28.35
CA PRO A 788 -5.74 -8.72 28.99
C PRO A 788 -6.52 -7.41 29.12
N ALA A 789 -6.11 -6.56 30.07
CA ALA A 789 -6.67 -5.21 30.16
C ALA A 789 -6.25 -4.37 28.94
N HIS A 790 -7.16 -3.52 28.47
CA HIS A 790 -6.93 -2.55 27.40
C HIS A 790 -7.40 -1.18 27.87
N PHE A 791 -6.45 -0.25 27.98
CA PHE A 791 -6.68 1.14 28.35
C PHE A 791 -5.89 2.00 27.37
N ASP A 792 -6.51 2.26 26.22
CA ASP A 792 -5.86 2.91 25.10
C ASP A 792 -5.60 4.41 25.41
N THR A 793 -4.60 4.97 24.73
CA THR A 793 -4.24 6.38 24.83
C THR A 793 -4.88 7.18 23.69
N VAL A 794 -5.22 8.43 23.95
CA VAL A 794 -5.94 9.32 23.04
C VAL A 794 -5.35 10.72 23.06
N LEU A 795 -5.55 11.48 21.99
CA LEU A 795 -5.44 12.93 21.99
C LEU A 795 -6.81 13.53 22.32
N ALA A 796 -6.87 14.35 23.35
CA ALA A 796 -8.08 14.99 23.81
C ALA A 796 -7.84 16.47 24.14
N GLN A 797 -8.90 17.27 24.03
CA GLN A 797 -8.89 18.67 24.44
C GLN A 797 -9.04 18.77 25.96
N ASP A 798 -8.06 19.35 26.65
CA ASP A 798 -8.14 19.59 28.10
C ASP A 798 -9.06 20.80 28.41
N HIS A 799 -9.02 21.83 27.57
CA HIS A 799 -9.84 23.05 27.67
C HIS A 799 -10.38 23.45 26.28
N PRO A 800 -11.64 23.10 25.92
CA PRO A 800 -12.16 23.27 24.56
C PRO A 800 -12.50 24.72 24.13
N GLY A 801 -12.02 25.74 24.86
CA GLY A 801 -12.42 27.16 24.67
C GLY A 801 -11.36 28.12 24.16
N ASP A 802 -10.09 27.71 24.06
CA ASP A 802 -8.95 28.65 23.93
C ASP A 802 -8.25 28.59 22.55
N ARG A 803 -8.94 28.21 21.47
CA ARG A 803 -8.30 28.04 20.16
C ARG A 803 -8.31 29.33 19.34
N HIS A 804 -7.15 29.89 19.04
CA HIS A 804 -6.96 31.01 18.14
C HIS A 804 -6.88 30.53 16.67
N PRO A 805 -7.29 31.33 15.67
CA PRO A 805 -7.17 30.95 14.25
C PRO A 805 -5.75 30.64 13.76
N GLU A 806 -4.73 31.15 14.46
CA GLU A 806 -3.30 30.95 14.13
C GLU A 806 -2.67 29.73 14.85
N ASP A 807 -3.42 29.03 15.70
CA ASP A 807 -2.92 27.89 16.46
C ASP A 807 -2.65 26.68 15.54
N HIS A 808 -1.53 26.00 15.75
CA HIS A 808 -1.21 24.77 15.03
C HIS A 808 -2.24 23.66 15.30
N ALA A 809 -2.30 22.68 14.41
CA ALA A 809 -3.28 21.60 14.46
C ALA A 809 -3.25 20.80 15.79
N VAL A 810 -2.11 20.76 16.49
CA VAL A 810 -1.92 20.06 17.76
C VAL A 810 -2.14 20.92 19.00
N ASP A 811 -2.26 22.24 18.84
CA ASP A 811 -2.39 23.16 19.96
C ASP A 811 -3.72 22.95 20.71
N GLY A 812 -3.64 23.02 22.04
CA GLY A 812 -4.77 22.70 22.93
C GLY A 812 -5.01 21.20 23.15
N LEU A 813 -4.28 20.31 22.45
CA LEU A 813 -4.39 18.86 22.65
C LEU A 813 -3.40 18.35 23.70
N CYS A 814 -3.88 17.42 24.52
CA CYS A 814 -3.09 16.67 25.48
C CYS A 814 -3.31 15.17 25.28
N VAL A 815 -2.26 14.39 25.53
CA VAL A 815 -2.43 12.93 25.59
C VAL A 815 -3.14 12.55 26.89
N ALA A 816 -4.09 11.62 26.79
CA ALA A 816 -4.76 11.04 27.93
C ALA A 816 -4.87 9.52 27.79
N ARG A 817 -4.83 8.77 28.89
CA ARG A 817 -5.15 7.34 28.91
C ARG A 817 -6.60 7.15 29.35
N VAL A 818 -7.40 6.48 28.55
CA VAL A 818 -8.80 6.21 28.87
C VAL A 818 -8.88 4.99 29.78
N ARG A 819 -9.34 5.18 31.02
CA ARG A 819 -9.52 4.09 31.99
C ARG A 819 -10.92 3.51 31.95
N ALA A 820 -11.95 4.32 31.73
CA ALA A 820 -13.33 3.84 31.64
C ALA A 820 -14.16 4.73 30.71
N ILE A 821 -15.10 4.13 29.98
CA ILE A 821 -16.10 4.83 29.16
C ILE A 821 -17.47 4.55 29.78
N ILE A 822 -18.19 5.58 30.20
CA ILE A 822 -19.29 5.49 31.15
C ILE A 822 -20.55 6.08 30.54
N ARG A 823 -21.65 5.32 30.60
CA ARG A 823 -22.99 5.84 30.39
C ARG A 823 -23.51 6.39 31.71
N LEU A 824 -23.78 7.69 31.75
CA LEU A 824 -24.40 8.32 32.91
C LEU A 824 -25.88 7.88 33.03
N PRO A 825 -26.43 7.68 34.24
CA PRO A 825 -27.83 7.31 34.41
C PRO A 825 -28.78 8.39 33.90
N ASP A 826 -29.81 8.02 33.13
CA ASP A 826 -30.78 8.97 32.54
C ASP A 826 -31.45 9.87 33.61
N ALA A 827 -31.54 9.40 34.85
CA ALA A 827 -31.99 10.18 36.02
C ALA A 827 -31.14 11.42 36.34
N TYR A 828 -29.94 11.55 35.78
CA TYR A 828 -29.06 12.72 35.94
C TYR A 828 -29.46 13.87 34.99
N GLY A 829 -30.43 13.66 34.10
CA GLY A 829 -30.98 14.67 33.20
C GLY A 829 -30.38 14.63 31.80
N GLU A 830 -31.23 14.82 30.80
CA GLU A 830 -30.93 14.65 29.37
C GLU A 830 -29.71 15.46 28.89
N HIS A 831 -29.55 16.69 29.37
CA HIS A 831 -28.39 17.53 29.03
C HIS A 831 -27.06 16.91 29.46
N LEU A 832 -27.03 16.21 30.61
CA LEU A 832 -25.82 15.59 31.16
C LEU A 832 -25.59 14.19 30.60
N THR A 833 -26.63 13.49 30.17
CA THR A 833 -26.55 12.12 29.64
C THR A 833 -26.49 12.03 28.12
N LYS A 834 -26.61 13.17 27.40
CA LYS A 834 -26.55 13.25 25.93
C LYS A 834 -25.35 12.51 25.33
N HIS A 835 -24.18 12.61 25.97
CA HIS A 835 -22.96 11.96 25.52
C HIS A 835 -22.39 11.09 26.65
N PRO A 836 -21.85 9.89 26.34
CA PRO A 836 -21.03 9.16 27.29
C PRO A 836 -19.84 10.00 27.76
N VAL A 837 -19.32 9.66 28.93
CA VAL A 837 -18.14 10.32 29.51
C VAL A 837 -17.00 9.33 29.67
N ALA A 838 -15.77 9.80 29.50
CA ALA A 838 -14.56 9.03 29.71
C ALA A 838 -13.86 9.48 30.99
N TYR A 839 -13.49 8.52 31.85
CA TYR A 839 -12.50 8.76 32.90
C TYR A 839 -11.11 8.66 32.30
N VAL A 840 -10.31 9.71 32.45
CA VAL A 840 -8.98 9.82 31.82
C VAL A 840 -7.88 10.16 32.81
N GLU A 841 -6.68 9.64 32.53
CA GLU A 841 -5.42 10.05 33.17
C GLU A 841 -4.61 10.90 32.19
N TRP A 842 -4.25 12.12 32.58
CA TRP A 842 -3.57 13.06 31.70
C TRP A 842 -2.06 12.87 31.65
N PHE A 843 -1.49 13.17 30.50
CA PHE A 843 -0.06 13.42 30.30
C PHE A 843 0.19 14.92 30.16
N THR A 844 1.46 15.32 30.09
CA THR A 844 1.83 16.72 29.84
C THR A 844 1.42 17.15 28.42
N PRO A 845 1.13 18.43 28.19
CA PRO A 845 0.81 18.96 26.87
C PRO A 845 1.94 18.71 25.84
N LEU A 846 1.57 18.66 24.56
CA LEU A 846 2.51 18.55 23.43
C LEU A 846 3.25 19.87 23.27
N ARG A 847 4.51 19.94 23.71
CA ARG A 847 5.32 21.17 23.65
C ARG A 847 6.67 20.96 22.99
N GLN A 848 7.41 19.97 23.46
CA GLN A 848 8.79 19.76 23.02
C GLN A 848 8.89 18.52 22.13
N ARG A 849 9.46 18.70 20.93
CA ARG A 849 9.91 17.61 20.07
C ARG A 849 11.30 17.17 20.44
N ASP A 850 11.55 15.89 20.24
CA ASP A 850 12.88 15.33 20.33
C ASP A 850 13.61 15.49 18.98
N PRO A 851 14.79 16.13 18.93
CA PRO A 851 15.48 16.41 17.66
C PRO A 851 15.86 15.17 16.86
N SER A 852 16.20 14.07 17.54
CA SER A 852 16.66 12.83 16.89
C SER A 852 15.51 12.01 16.32
N THR A 853 14.34 12.00 16.96
CA THR A 853 13.18 11.21 16.51
C THR A 853 12.10 12.01 15.79
N GLY A 854 12.07 13.33 15.99
CA GLY A 854 11.00 14.22 15.52
C GLY A 854 9.68 14.10 16.32
N MET A 855 9.60 13.19 17.29
CA MET A 855 8.37 12.92 18.05
C MET A 855 8.20 13.86 19.24
N PHE A 856 6.96 14.15 19.62
CA PHE A 856 6.66 14.90 20.85
C PHE A 856 6.97 14.07 22.10
N LYS A 857 7.60 14.70 23.09
CA LYS A 857 7.86 14.09 24.41
C LYS A 857 6.74 14.45 25.39
N VAL A 858 6.21 13.43 26.06
CA VAL A 858 5.19 13.59 27.10
C VAL A 858 5.57 12.84 28.37
N ASN A 859 5.21 13.40 29.52
CA ASN A 859 5.34 12.77 30.83
C ASN A 859 3.96 12.52 31.43
N VAL A 860 3.86 11.57 32.36
CA VAL A 860 2.65 11.42 33.18
C VAL A 860 2.40 12.72 33.94
N SER A 861 1.20 13.32 33.79
CA SER A 861 0.86 14.55 34.50
C SER A 861 0.54 14.24 35.96
N THR A 862 1.07 15.03 36.88
CA THR A 862 0.82 14.86 38.31
C THR A 862 0.37 16.17 38.97
N ARG A 863 -0.54 16.05 39.94
CA ARG A 863 -0.98 17.13 40.83
C ARG A 863 -0.94 16.60 42.25
N ASN A 864 -0.25 17.29 43.15
CA ASN A 864 -0.01 16.84 44.54
C ASN A 864 0.56 15.41 44.62
N HIS A 865 1.56 15.11 43.78
CA HIS A 865 2.21 13.78 43.66
C HIS A 865 1.29 12.61 43.26
N ARG A 866 0.05 12.89 42.81
CA ARG A 866 -0.87 11.89 42.25
C ARG A 866 -1.10 12.15 40.77
N ARG A 867 -1.44 11.11 40.00
CA ARG A 867 -1.78 11.27 38.57
C ARG A 867 -2.92 12.27 38.42
N ARG A 868 -2.80 13.20 37.48
CA ARG A 868 -3.86 14.16 37.16
C ARG A 868 -4.97 13.40 36.42
N THR A 869 -6.16 13.32 37.02
CA THR A 869 -7.30 12.62 36.43
C THR A 869 -8.52 13.52 36.30
N SER A 870 -9.38 13.20 35.33
CA SER A 870 -10.61 13.96 35.04
C SER A 870 -11.66 13.06 34.41
N ILE A 871 -12.92 13.51 34.44
CA ILE A 871 -13.99 12.94 33.62
C ILE A 871 -14.32 13.97 32.53
N ILE A 872 -14.26 13.53 31.28
CA ILE A 872 -14.51 14.37 30.10
C ILE A 872 -15.63 13.78 29.25
N PRO A 873 -16.43 14.58 28.53
CA PRO A 873 -17.30 14.06 27.47
C PRO A 873 -16.44 13.37 26.40
N ILE A 874 -16.92 12.25 25.84
CA ILE A 874 -16.17 11.59 24.75
C ILE A 874 -16.02 12.46 23.50
N THR A 875 -16.84 13.50 23.34
CA THR A 875 -16.72 14.49 22.27
C THR A 875 -15.47 15.36 22.36
N GLN A 876 -14.76 15.36 23.50
CA GLN A 876 -13.45 16.01 23.63
C GLN A 876 -12.29 15.13 23.12
N ILE A 877 -12.55 13.84 22.86
CA ILE A 877 -11.55 12.93 22.31
C ILE A 877 -11.51 13.11 20.80
N VAL A 878 -10.34 13.45 20.27
CA VAL A 878 -10.14 13.71 18.84
C VAL A 878 -9.77 12.43 18.10
N ARG A 879 -8.87 11.63 18.69
CA ARG A 879 -8.35 10.38 18.10
C ARG A 879 -7.65 9.52 19.14
N SER A 880 -7.50 8.23 18.86
CA SER A 880 -6.50 7.40 19.53
C SER A 880 -5.08 7.86 19.17
N CYS A 881 -4.13 7.58 20.06
CA CYS A 881 -2.71 7.75 19.79
C CYS A 881 -1.91 6.62 20.44
N HIS A 882 -0.70 6.36 19.94
CA HIS A 882 0.22 5.37 20.51
C HIS A 882 1.37 6.07 21.23
N LEU A 883 1.73 5.56 22.40
CA LEU A 883 2.88 6.03 23.17
C LEU A 883 4.01 5.02 23.09
N ILE A 884 5.22 5.48 22.80
CA ILE A 884 6.43 4.68 22.83
C ILE A 884 7.21 4.99 24.11
N PRO A 885 7.51 3.99 24.96
CA PRO A 885 8.30 4.21 26.17
C PRO A 885 9.69 4.76 25.87
N MET A 886 10.17 5.72 26.65
CA MET A 886 11.59 6.09 26.61
C MET A 886 12.41 5.04 27.36
N TRP A 887 13.10 4.15 26.63
CA TRP A 887 13.72 2.93 27.17
C TRP A 887 14.92 3.16 28.09
N GLY A 888 15.64 4.27 27.93
CA GLY A 888 17.01 4.40 28.45
C GLY A 888 18.00 3.56 27.64
N LYS A 889 19.18 3.28 28.21
CA LYS A 889 20.23 2.49 27.54
C LYS A 889 19.80 1.04 27.32
N HIS A 890 19.22 0.42 28.35
CA HIS A 890 18.57 -0.89 28.25
C HIS A 890 17.16 -0.84 28.84
N VAL A 891 16.25 -1.60 28.23
CA VAL A 891 14.89 -1.77 28.73
C VAL A 891 14.89 -2.47 30.09
N ASP A 892 14.15 -1.90 31.03
CA ASP A 892 13.82 -2.55 32.30
C ASP A 892 13.10 -3.87 32.01
N THR A 893 13.70 -4.99 32.41
CA THR A 893 13.21 -6.35 32.12
C THR A 893 11.87 -6.65 32.80
N THR A 894 11.43 -5.81 33.73
CA THR A 894 10.11 -5.91 34.36
C THR A 894 9.00 -5.22 33.56
N TRP A 895 9.35 -4.51 32.48
CA TRP A 895 8.40 -3.89 31.57
C TRP A 895 7.84 -4.91 30.58
N THR A 896 6.53 -4.82 30.39
CA THR A 896 5.76 -5.64 29.46
C THR A 896 4.77 -4.73 28.77
N SER A 897 4.25 -5.16 27.62
CA SER A 897 3.20 -4.43 26.90
C SER A 897 1.95 -4.13 27.74
N ARG A 898 1.73 -4.88 28.83
CA ARG A 898 0.59 -4.73 29.75
C ARG A 898 0.81 -3.70 30.86
N ASN A 899 2.05 -3.46 31.28
CA ASN A 899 2.33 -2.64 32.47
C ASN A 899 3.23 -1.43 32.18
N VAL A 900 3.78 -1.30 30.97
CA VAL A 900 4.74 -0.24 30.67
C VAL A 900 4.13 1.16 30.73
N LEU A 901 2.83 1.32 30.42
CA LEU A 901 2.11 2.59 30.58
C LEU A 901 1.91 2.99 32.06
N ASP A 902 2.01 2.02 32.97
CA ASP A 902 1.93 2.24 34.42
C ASP A 902 3.30 2.50 35.03
N LYS A 903 4.33 1.77 34.58
CA LYS A 903 5.70 1.81 35.11
C LYS A 903 6.56 2.94 34.52
N CYS A 904 6.49 3.14 33.21
CA CYS A 904 7.28 4.17 32.55
C CYS A 904 6.65 5.56 32.79
N LYS A 905 7.51 6.57 32.98
CA LYS A 905 7.09 7.95 33.30
C LYS A 905 7.11 8.88 32.09
N LYS A 906 7.90 8.54 31.06
CA LYS A 906 8.19 9.41 29.91
C LYS A 906 8.00 8.63 28.60
N PHE A 907 7.34 9.26 27.65
CA PHE A 907 6.97 8.62 26.39
C PHE A 907 7.17 9.57 25.22
N TYR A 908 7.41 8.98 24.05
CA TYR A 908 7.22 9.65 22.77
C TYR A 908 5.78 9.43 22.28
N VAL A 909 5.18 10.45 21.69
CA VAL A 909 3.92 10.32 20.96
C VAL A 909 4.24 9.87 19.54
N ASN A 910 3.76 8.68 19.19
CA ASN A 910 4.13 8.03 17.93
C ASN A 910 3.50 8.72 16.73
N SER A 911 4.33 9.35 15.88
CA SER A 911 3.92 9.95 14.61
C SER A 911 3.73 8.94 13.48
N TYR A 912 4.23 7.72 13.61
CA TYR A 912 4.21 6.69 12.56
C TYR A 912 3.13 5.63 12.78
N LEU A 913 2.18 5.83 13.70
CA LEU A 913 1.15 4.81 13.96
C LEU A 913 0.24 4.59 12.73
N ARG A 914 -0.12 5.68 12.06
CA ARG A 914 -0.89 5.74 10.81
C ARG A 914 -0.29 6.85 9.94
N HIS A 915 -0.42 6.76 8.62
CA HIS A 915 -0.08 7.87 7.73
C HIS A 915 -0.86 9.16 8.10
N HIS A 916 -2.09 9.02 8.60
CA HIS A 916 -2.87 10.13 9.17
C HIS A 916 -2.18 10.82 10.36
N ASP A 917 -1.57 10.06 11.26
CA ASP A 917 -0.82 10.61 12.39
C ASP A 917 0.48 11.26 11.93
N PHE A 918 1.10 10.75 10.86
CA PHE A 918 2.30 11.34 10.28
C PHE A 918 1.99 12.72 9.66
N VAL A 919 0.91 12.82 8.89
CA VAL A 919 0.44 14.12 8.37
C VAL A 919 0.17 15.09 9.52
N PHE A 920 -0.61 14.64 10.51
CA PHE A 920 -1.09 15.50 11.60
C PHE A 920 -0.02 15.91 12.61
N LEU A 921 0.81 14.96 13.05
CA LEU A 921 1.82 15.18 14.09
C LEU A 921 3.19 15.57 13.52
N ARG A 922 3.40 15.50 12.21
CA ARG A 922 4.72 15.77 11.61
C ARG A 922 4.68 16.76 10.46
N TYR A 923 4.11 16.37 9.31
CA TYR A 923 4.11 17.20 8.10
C TYR A 923 3.50 18.59 8.33
N LEU A 924 2.30 18.66 8.93
CA LEU A 924 1.60 19.93 9.22
C LEU A 924 2.23 20.79 10.32
N GLN A 925 3.33 20.32 10.88
CA GLN A 925 4.03 20.99 11.97
C GLN A 925 5.43 21.44 11.54
N GLU A 926 5.83 21.04 10.33
CA GLU A 926 7.03 21.50 9.64
C GLU A 926 6.70 22.63 8.66
N LYS A 927 5.42 22.77 8.29
CA LYS A 927 4.83 23.99 7.70
C LYS A 927 4.50 25.00 8.80
#